data_AF-A0A821W438-F1
#
_entry.id   AF-A0A821W438-F1
#
_cell.length_a   1.000
_cell.length_b   1.000
_cell.length_c   1.000
_cell.angle_alpha   90.00
_cell.angle_beta   90.00
_cell.angle_gamma   90.00
#
_symmetry.space_group_name_H-M   'P 1'
#
loop_
_entity.id
_entity.type
_entity.pdbx_description
1 polymer ?
#
loop_
_entity_poly.entity_id
_entity_poly.type
_entity_poly.pdbx_seq_one_letter_code
_entity_poly.pdbx_strand_id
1 'polypeptide(L)'
;MNYQKILLIFILSIINCYGFKNKFISITLDAKWLDTPLHQEASEFLATQNHQYFWSLINDVSSFDLFTPNALDSTENYHGQLLSFCSQYLNTITNSLLHMALALRFYSPTVQMMRKMAHDTGMTRQCSTFVDIHGVYTCNVNDIDNLIESANERSKFLFPFDHHYLTNNNVEQKSLVTVILYGDFGNQNDFKPFHTKLVELSLNGKIDYVLRHNSQPPTDDRRKVRLAGYGVELQIKSTEYKATDDSKIHDDQLNGTATQSGDEKQEQIHGFVFSKLKELHPNKQSELNDFRTYLLDGSNPMTPLKAWQMQDLSLQCAYRALSEETPEEAFNTLVELSQNFPSRARVLSKVRVDSSFRESHKSNQDEFRSNMELEPGSSALFINSIPQSLDTIDLYVLLNTLLNEGQMMERLHMIGLNKTHVRQLLTNELNIQTMSYILDFRHPSILWLNDLEKDSQYSKWPSTYYDLLRNNFFGGLRTIRKNLYNLVVMIDPSQIDTSEDIMKNLEAYFVHELPIRIGIVFITTNEYSINIYRAFRYLLKYNGNPKRALTFINELYKSKNTDVKQIFSKIAKYSGSLSSIFDDTNSFENERIEMNTYFEQSGLTRGIPHVLFNGIPLTSDELLPTSFDDVITTRMLKMQFDIQQQVYHGQLKDSDDIIEILNTKPNVVKRLNQRIFGQTPTMPTIYIDLSMINGQTKDLLDSKKFQTLSVREQASVIMASMIYLGKKDELGQPLYPITLWIACNLDQYDGRQLFLNALTYLKSHTHARLGLL
;
A
#
# COMPACT_ATOMS: atom_id res chain seq x y z
N MET A 1 24.05 -71.50 28.16
CA MET A 1 23.69 -70.08 27.90
C MET A 1 24.10 -69.72 26.49
N ASN A 2 23.16 -69.20 25.72
CA ASN A 2 23.08 -69.41 24.27
C ASN A 2 24.01 -68.51 23.45
N TYR A 3 24.94 -69.13 22.71
CA TYR A 3 25.74 -68.49 21.66
C TYR A 3 24.88 -67.73 20.63
N GLN A 4 23.65 -68.17 20.38
CA GLN A 4 22.68 -67.45 19.54
C GLN A 4 22.29 -66.07 20.08
N LYS A 5 22.19 -65.89 21.40
CA LYS A 5 21.87 -64.57 21.99
C LYS A 5 23.05 -63.61 21.89
N ILE A 6 24.27 -64.12 22.04
CA ILE A 6 25.50 -63.32 21.91
C ILE A 6 25.69 -62.89 20.46
N LEU A 7 25.46 -63.78 19.49
CA LEU A 7 25.50 -63.44 18.07
C LEU A 7 24.44 -62.39 17.70
N LEU A 8 23.23 -62.48 18.25
CA LEU A 8 22.15 -61.52 18.02
C LEU A 8 22.48 -60.14 18.60
N ILE A 9 23.08 -60.08 19.79
CA ILE A 9 23.54 -58.84 20.42
C ILE A 9 24.70 -58.22 19.62
N PHE A 10 25.61 -59.05 19.11
CA PHE A 10 26.73 -58.58 18.29
C PHE A 10 26.24 -58.00 16.96
N ILE A 11 25.27 -58.67 16.31
CA ILE A 11 24.62 -58.19 15.08
C ILE A 11 23.83 -56.90 15.35
N LEU A 12 23.06 -56.81 16.44
CA LEU A 12 22.38 -55.56 16.83
C LEU A 12 23.36 -54.41 17.10
N SER A 13 24.53 -54.69 17.70
CA SER A 13 25.54 -53.66 17.94
C SER A 13 26.21 -53.18 16.65
N ILE A 14 26.41 -54.07 15.67
CA ILE A 14 26.96 -53.72 14.36
C ILE A 14 25.95 -52.88 13.56
N ILE A 15 24.65 -53.21 13.64
CA ILE A 15 23.57 -52.42 13.01
C ILE A 15 23.48 -51.02 13.63
N ASN A 16 23.67 -50.87 14.95
CA ASN A 16 23.70 -49.56 15.62
C ASN A 16 25.00 -48.76 15.36
N CYS A 17 26.13 -49.42 15.09
CA CYS A 17 27.38 -48.74 14.74
C CYS A 17 27.39 -48.23 13.28
N TYR A 18 26.63 -48.85 12.38
CA TYR A 18 26.28 -48.27 11.08
C TYR A 18 25.05 -47.36 11.21
N GLY A 19 25.10 -46.41 12.12
CA GLY A 19 24.19 -45.26 12.06
C GLY A 19 24.40 -44.59 10.71
N PHE A 20 23.40 -44.68 9.83
CA PHE A 20 23.35 -43.87 8.61
C PHE A 20 23.58 -42.42 9.03
N LYS A 21 24.78 -41.88 8.77
CA LYS A 21 25.04 -40.45 8.88
C LYS A 21 24.18 -39.79 7.81
N ASN A 22 22.96 -39.43 8.16
CA ASN A 22 22.13 -38.55 7.34
C ASN A 22 22.95 -37.29 7.13
N LYS A 23 23.37 -37.07 5.87
CA LYS A 23 24.07 -35.85 5.49
C LYS A 23 23.04 -34.73 5.52
N PHE A 24 23.08 -33.89 6.54
CA PHE A 24 22.26 -32.69 6.61
C PHE A 24 23.05 -31.48 6.12
N ILE A 25 22.35 -30.55 5.48
CA ILE A 25 22.88 -29.25 5.08
C ILE A 25 22.24 -28.24 6.02
N SER A 26 23.06 -27.43 6.71
CA SER A 26 22.59 -26.35 7.59
C SER A 26 23.01 -25.02 6.97
N ILE A 27 22.04 -24.12 6.81
CA ILE A 27 22.23 -22.80 6.20
C ILE A 27 21.66 -21.75 7.14
N THR A 28 22.48 -20.77 7.50
CA THR A 28 22.12 -19.66 8.38
C THR A 28 22.41 -18.33 7.69
N LEU A 29 21.49 -17.37 7.81
CA LEU A 29 21.64 -16.03 7.27
C LEU A 29 21.84 -15.02 8.41
N ASP A 30 22.97 -14.32 8.39
CA ASP A 30 23.31 -13.30 9.38
C ASP A 30 23.25 -11.90 8.77
N ALA A 31 22.76 -10.94 9.54
CA ALA A 31 22.75 -9.53 9.19
C ALA A 31 24.16 -8.92 9.19
N LYS A 32 24.30 -7.71 8.63
CA LYS A 32 25.58 -6.96 8.68
C LYS A 32 25.84 -6.32 10.05
N TRP A 33 24.81 -6.15 10.87
CA TRP A 33 24.89 -5.48 12.17
C TRP A 33 24.88 -6.46 13.35
N LEU A 34 25.27 -5.94 14.52
CA LEU A 34 25.34 -6.67 15.78
C LEU A 34 23.96 -6.86 16.39
N ASP A 35 23.84 -7.85 17.29
CA ASP A 35 22.58 -8.19 17.92
C ASP A 35 21.89 -6.98 18.57
N THR A 36 20.56 -6.94 18.44
CA THR A 36 19.70 -5.89 18.97
C THR A 36 18.90 -6.42 20.18
N PRO A 37 18.82 -5.67 21.29
CA PRO A 37 18.05 -6.11 22.45
C PRO A 37 16.56 -6.23 22.15
N LEU A 38 15.95 -7.35 22.55
CA LEU A 38 14.54 -7.62 22.27
C LEU A 38 13.58 -6.60 22.91
N HIS A 39 13.94 -5.99 24.04
CA HIS A 39 13.09 -4.99 24.68
C HIS A 39 13.02 -3.70 23.87
N GLN A 40 14.10 -3.30 23.19
CA GLN A 40 14.12 -2.16 22.27
C GLN A 40 13.30 -2.48 21.00
N GLU A 41 13.40 -3.71 20.48
CA GLU A 41 12.55 -4.13 19.36
C GLU A 41 11.06 -4.18 19.74
N ALA A 42 10.75 -4.60 20.97
CA ALA A 42 9.40 -4.63 21.49
C ALA A 42 8.82 -3.22 21.72
N SER A 43 9.61 -2.27 22.21
CA SER A 43 9.16 -0.88 22.36
C SER A 43 8.78 -0.28 21.01
N GLU A 44 9.58 -0.49 19.97
CA GLU A 44 9.26 -0.05 18.61
C GLU A 44 7.96 -0.70 18.09
N PHE A 45 7.75 -2.00 18.32
CA PHE A 45 6.49 -2.66 18.01
C PHE A 45 5.31 -1.98 18.72
N LEU A 46 5.43 -1.72 20.03
CA LEU A 46 4.36 -1.07 20.80
C LEU A 46 4.08 0.35 20.31
N ALA A 47 5.11 1.10 19.91
CA ALA A 47 4.96 2.44 19.36
C ALA A 47 4.10 2.46 18.09
N THR A 48 4.18 1.42 17.24
CA THR A 48 3.32 1.31 16.05
C THR A 48 1.84 1.12 16.38
N GLN A 49 1.53 0.55 17.55
CA GLN A 49 0.14 0.35 17.98
C GLN A 49 -0.40 1.62 18.65
N ASN A 50 0.35 2.15 19.62
CA ASN A 50 0.08 3.40 20.28
C ASN A 50 1.39 3.93 20.88
N HIS A 51 1.69 5.19 20.57
CA HIS A 51 2.85 5.90 21.08
C HIS A 51 2.95 5.92 22.61
N GLN A 52 1.83 5.85 23.33
CA GLN A 52 1.85 5.78 24.79
C GLN A 52 2.37 4.43 25.32
N TYR A 53 2.10 3.31 24.62
CA TYR A 53 2.55 1.99 25.06
C TYR A 53 4.07 1.87 25.06
N PHE A 54 4.76 2.60 24.16
CA PHE A 54 6.21 2.74 24.17
C PHE A 54 6.71 3.26 25.52
N TRP A 55 6.14 4.35 26.01
CA TRP A 55 6.53 4.96 27.28
C TRP A 55 6.10 4.16 28.49
N SER A 56 4.94 3.49 28.43
CA SER A 56 4.49 2.61 29.50
C SER A 56 5.44 1.42 29.71
N LEU A 57 5.92 0.79 28.63
CA LEU A 57 6.91 -0.28 28.72
C LEU A 57 8.23 0.20 29.37
N ILE A 58 8.69 1.40 29.03
CA ILE A 58 9.91 1.98 29.63
C ILE A 58 9.74 2.18 31.14
N ASN A 59 8.55 2.64 31.57
CA ASN A 59 8.23 2.80 32.99
C ASN A 59 8.19 1.46 33.72
N ASP A 60 7.61 0.41 33.12
CA ASP A 60 7.58 -0.92 33.74
C ASP A 60 8.98 -1.52 33.89
N VAL A 61 9.81 -1.41 32.85
CA VAL A 61 11.18 -1.91 32.88
C VAL A 61 12.03 -1.15 33.91
N SER A 62 11.66 0.09 34.24
CA SER A 62 12.34 0.87 35.29
C SER A 62 12.26 0.27 36.71
N SER A 63 11.42 -0.76 36.91
CA SER A 63 11.36 -1.51 38.17
C SER A 63 12.58 -2.41 38.41
N PHE A 64 13.41 -2.67 37.39
CA PHE A 64 14.63 -3.47 37.50
C PHE A 64 15.87 -2.60 37.39
N ASP A 65 16.95 -2.95 38.08
CA ASP A 65 18.23 -2.22 37.94
C ASP A 65 18.93 -2.54 36.60
N LEU A 66 18.85 -3.81 36.17
CA LEU A 66 19.37 -4.31 34.90
C LEU A 66 18.37 -5.30 34.28
N PHE A 67 17.83 -4.97 33.12
CA PHE A 67 16.91 -5.82 32.36
C PHE A 67 17.65 -6.48 31.19
N THR A 68 18.50 -7.46 31.51
CA THR A 68 19.31 -8.20 30.55
C THR A 68 19.21 -9.71 30.79
N PRO A 69 19.47 -10.57 29.78
CA PRO A 69 19.43 -12.02 29.97
C PRO A 69 20.29 -12.53 31.14
N ASN A 70 21.46 -11.92 31.35
CA ASN A 70 22.37 -12.29 32.42
C ASN A 70 21.85 -11.89 33.81
N ALA A 71 21.10 -10.79 33.91
CA ALA A 71 20.50 -10.34 35.16
C ALA A 71 19.23 -11.11 35.54
N LEU A 72 18.58 -11.78 34.58
CA LEU A 72 17.39 -12.61 34.77
C LEU A 72 17.68 -14.13 34.72
N ASP A 73 18.93 -14.52 34.91
CA ASP A 73 19.47 -15.90 34.89
C ASP A 73 19.36 -16.66 33.55
N SER A 74 18.35 -16.37 32.71
CA SER A 74 18.14 -17.04 31.42
C SER A 74 17.51 -16.14 30.36
N THR A 75 17.77 -16.46 29.09
CA THR A 75 17.11 -15.82 27.94
C THR A 75 15.61 -16.07 27.92
N GLU A 76 15.16 -17.23 28.42
CA GLU A 76 13.75 -17.60 28.49
C GLU A 76 13.01 -16.75 29.53
N ASN A 77 13.58 -16.54 30.71
CA ASN A 77 13.02 -15.68 31.75
C ASN A 77 12.93 -14.23 31.29
N TYR A 78 13.99 -13.72 30.66
CA TYR A 78 14.00 -12.38 30.06
C TYR A 78 12.90 -12.21 29.02
N HIS A 79 12.75 -13.18 28.11
CA HIS A 79 11.70 -13.16 27.10
C HIS A 79 10.29 -13.27 27.72
N GLY A 80 10.09 -14.17 28.70
CA GLY A 80 8.82 -14.33 29.40
C GLY A 80 8.39 -13.08 30.16
N GLN A 81 9.32 -12.40 30.83
CA GLN A 81 9.05 -11.14 31.55
C GLN A 81 8.76 -9.98 30.58
N LEU A 82 9.47 -9.89 29.45
CA LEU A 82 9.18 -8.89 28.43
C LEU A 82 7.77 -9.05 27.87
N LEU A 83 7.38 -10.30 27.56
CA LEU A 83 6.04 -10.59 27.06
C LEU A 83 4.96 -10.33 28.11
N SER A 84 5.23 -10.59 29.39
CA SER A 84 4.26 -10.30 30.45
C SER A 84 3.96 -8.81 30.54
N PHE A 85 4.96 -7.93 30.42
CA PHE A 85 4.75 -6.49 30.32
C PHE A 85 3.97 -6.09 29.07
N CYS A 86 4.41 -6.55 27.89
CA CYS A 86 3.72 -6.22 26.64
C CYS A 86 2.25 -6.70 26.62
N SER A 87 1.96 -7.86 27.23
CA SER A 87 0.61 -8.43 27.28
C SER A 87 -0.40 -7.60 28.08
N GLN A 88 0.05 -6.71 28.96
CA GLN A 88 -0.83 -5.80 29.69
C GLN A 88 -1.43 -4.71 28.79
N TYR A 89 -0.71 -4.37 27.72
CA TYR A 89 -1.07 -3.30 26.78
C TYR A 89 -1.74 -3.82 25.51
N LEU A 90 -1.49 -5.08 25.15
CA LEU A 90 -1.86 -5.66 23.87
C LEU A 90 -3.04 -6.62 23.99
N ASN A 91 -3.86 -6.63 22.94
CA ASN A 91 -4.92 -7.62 22.76
C ASN A 91 -4.33 -8.98 22.36
N THR A 92 -5.15 -10.02 22.45
CA THR A 92 -4.75 -11.41 22.18
C THR A 92 -4.14 -11.59 20.79
N ILE A 93 -4.71 -10.96 19.75
CA ILE A 93 -4.20 -11.03 18.37
C ILE A 93 -2.86 -10.30 18.25
N THR A 94 -2.80 -9.06 18.71
CA THR A 94 -1.58 -8.24 18.65
C THR A 94 -0.44 -8.84 19.47
N ASN A 95 -0.75 -9.54 20.56
CA ASN A 95 0.25 -10.26 21.36
C ASN A 95 0.84 -11.44 20.58
N SER A 96 0.01 -12.24 19.91
CA SER A 96 0.48 -13.31 19.00
C SER A 96 1.33 -12.74 17.84
N LEU A 97 0.97 -11.57 17.31
CA LEU A 97 1.75 -10.90 16.27
C LEU A 97 3.06 -10.31 16.80
N LEU A 98 3.11 -9.88 18.07
CA LEU A 98 4.36 -9.46 18.73
C LEU A 98 5.36 -10.64 18.78
N HIS A 99 4.90 -11.84 19.14
CA HIS A 99 5.76 -13.03 19.12
C HIS A 99 6.37 -13.26 17.74
N MET A 100 5.56 -13.15 16.69
CA MET A 100 6.04 -13.26 15.30
C MET A 100 7.02 -12.14 14.94
N ALA A 101 6.74 -10.89 15.32
CA ALA A 101 7.60 -9.75 15.05
C ALA A 101 9.00 -9.90 15.70
N LEU A 102 9.04 -10.35 16.96
CA LEU A 102 10.29 -10.61 17.68
C LEU A 102 11.05 -11.81 17.09
N ALA A 103 10.36 -12.88 16.70
CA ALA A 103 10.98 -14.02 16.03
C ALA A 103 11.59 -13.64 14.67
N LEU A 104 10.92 -12.75 13.93
CA LEU A 104 11.40 -12.23 12.63
C LEU A 104 12.47 -11.14 12.76
N ARG A 105 12.76 -10.66 13.97
CA ARG A 105 13.62 -9.50 14.23
C ARG A 105 13.19 -8.26 13.43
N PHE A 106 11.87 -8.05 13.33
CA PHE A 106 11.27 -7.04 12.45
C PHE A 106 11.78 -5.63 12.70
N TYR A 107 11.90 -5.23 13.98
CA TYR A 107 12.35 -3.89 14.38
C TYR A 107 13.86 -3.77 14.62
N SER A 108 14.62 -4.85 14.41
CA SER A 108 16.08 -4.82 14.52
C SER A 108 16.74 -3.75 13.62
N PRO A 109 16.31 -3.55 12.35
CA PRO A 109 16.86 -2.48 11.51
C PRO A 109 16.60 -1.08 12.08
N THR A 110 15.43 -0.83 12.68
CA THR A 110 15.07 0.47 13.29
C THR A 110 15.97 0.77 14.50
N VAL A 111 16.13 -0.21 15.39
CA VAL A 111 17.04 -0.09 16.54
C VAL A 111 18.48 0.12 16.07
N GLN A 112 18.91 -0.61 15.04
CA GLN A 112 20.25 -0.45 14.47
C GLN A 112 20.45 0.93 13.80
N MET A 113 19.42 1.48 13.18
CA MET A 113 19.45 2.84 12.62
C MET A 113 19.70 3.86 13.74
N MET A 114 18.94 3.80 14.84
CA MET A 114 19.14 4.70 15.99
C MET A 114 20.53 4.53 16.62
N ARG A 115 20.99 3.29 16.76
CA ARG A 115 22.36 2.99 17.23
C ARG A 115 23.43 3.57 16.29
N LYS A 116 23.23 3.51 14.98
CA LYS A 116 24.15 4.10 13.99
C LYS A 116 24.17 5.63 14.10
N MET A 117 23.00 6.26 14.26
CA MET A 117 22.92 7.71 14.53
C MET A 117 23.69 8.09 15.79
N ALA A 118 23.52 7.32 16.87
CA ALA A 118 24.28 7.52 18.11
C ALA A 118 25.79 7.37 17.88
N HIS A 119 26.20 6.38 17.09
CA HIS A 119 27.63 6.17 16.80
C HIS A 119 28.25 7.33 16.00
N ASP A 120 27.50 7.90 15.05
CA ASP A 120 27.98 8.98 14.18
C ASP A 120 28.18 10.32 14.94
N THR A 121 27.59 10.48 16.13
CA THR A 121 27.88 11.62 17.01
C THR A 121 29.28 11.55 17.64
N GLY A 122 29.90 10.37 17.68
CA GLY A 122 31.17 10.11 18.35
C GLY A 122 31.08 9.98 19.88
N MET A 123 29.93 10.26 20.49
CA MET A 123 29.73 10.22 21.95
C MET A 123 29.68 8.81 22.52
N THR A 124 29.35 7.80 21.71
CA THR A 124 29.33 6.40 22.15
C THR A 124 30.68 5.89 22.64
N ARG A 125 31.79 6.60 22.36
CA ARG A 125 33.11 6.26 22.92
C ARG A 125 33.32 6.78 24.34
N GLN A 126 32.54 7.76 24.78
CA GLN A 126 32.69 8.44 26.07
C GLN A 126 31.70 7.91 27.11
N CYS A 127 30.45 7.67 26.70
CA CYS A 127 29.41 7.19 27.59
C CYS A 127 28.38 6.29 26.86
N SER A 128 27.71 5.44 27.63
CA SER A 128 26.62 4.55 27.18
C SER A 128 25.34 5.34 26.89
N THR A 129 25.00 6.27 27.80
CA THR A 129 23.81 7.13 27.75
C THR A 129 24.24 8.59 27.67
N PHE A 130 23.68 9.36 26.74
CA PHE A 130 23.96 10.78 26.58
C PHE A 130 22.75 11.54 26.04
N VAL A 131 22.77 12.85 26.19
CA VAL A 131 21.70 13.74 25.73
C VAL A 131 22.21 14.64 24.61
N ASP A 132 21.42 14.81 23.55
CA ASP A 132 21.61 15.78 22.48
C ASP A 132 20.60 16.93 22.63
N ILE A 133 21.11 18.15 22.74
CA ILE A 133 20.32 19.38 22.77
C ILE A 133 20.77 20.22 21.58
N HIS A 134 20.00 20.23 20.49
CA HIS A 134 20.27 20.99 19.27
C HIS A 134 21.74 20.88 18.78
N GLY A 135 22.29 19.67 18.73
CA GLY A 135 23.63 19.36 18.22
C GLY A 135 24.78 19.47 19.23
N VAL A 136 24.49 19.76 20.51
CA VAL A 136 25.49 19.70 21.59
C VAL A 136 25.16 18.54 22.52
N TYR A 137 26.16 17.72 22.78
CA TYR A 137 26.02 16.48 23.53
C TYR A 137 26.55 16.60 24.95
N THR A 138 25.90 15.94 25.91
CA THR A 138 26.41 15.80 27.28
C THR A 138 26.20 14.39 27.84
N CYS A 139 27.20 13.89 28.56
CA CYS A 139 27.14 12.66 29.36
C CYS A 139 26.82 12.94 30.84
N ASN A 140 26.60 14.20 31.23
CA ASN A 140 26.34 14.59 32.62
C ASN A 140 24.95 15.17 32.78
N VAL A 141 24.21 14.70 33.79
CA VAL A 141 22.86 15.14 34.10
C VAL A 141 22.81 16.62 34.53
N ASN A 142 23.86 17.11 35.19
CA ASN A 142 23.91 18.48 35.73
C ASN A 142 24.05 19.54 34.62
N ASP A 143 24.67 19.19 33.49
CA ASP A 143 24.95 20.15 32.41
C ASP A 143 23.71 20.45 31.55
N ILE A 144 22.65 19.65 31.69
CA ILE A 144 21.41 19.75 30.91
C ILE A 144 20.74 21.12 31.07
N ASP A 145 20.67 21.66 32.28
CA ASP A 145 19.95 22.91 32.53
C ASP A 145 20.64 24.10 31.83
N ASN A 146 21.97 24.16 31.91
CA ASN A 146 22.80 25.17 31.23
C ASN A 146 22.69 25.07 29.69
N LEU A 147 22.58 23.84 29.17
CA LEU A 147 22.47 23.60 27.73
C LEU A 147 21.09 23.95 27.16
N ILE A 148 20.02 23.85 27.97
CA ILE A 148 18.67 24.27 27.58
C ILE A 148 18.61 25.79 27.44
N GLU A 149 19.24 26.55 28.33
CA GLU A 149 19.26 28.02 28.26
C GLU A 149 19.96 28.55 27.00
N SER A 150 20.98 27.84 26.51
CA SER A 150 21.73 28.18 25.30
C SER A 150 21.18 27.57 24.00
N ALA A 151 20.01 26.91 24.04
CA ALA A 151 19.50 26.12 22.92
C ALA A 151 18.75 26.93 21.85
N ASN A 152 18.19 28.09 22.21
CA ASN A 152 17.36 28.91 21.30
C ASN A 152 18.13 29.45 20.09
N GLU A 153 19.46 29.51 20.15
CA GLU A 153 20.32 29.99 19.06
C GLU A 153 20.68 28.88 18.04
N ARG A 154 20.30 27.63 18.31
CA ARG A 154 20.78 26.44 17.57
C ARG A 154 19.64 25.74 16.81
N SER A 155 19.96 25.15 15.66
CA SER A 155 18.98 24.49 14.79
C SER A 155 18.52 23.15 15.35
N LYS A 156 17.20 22.93 15.37
CA LYS A 156 16.54 21.68 15.76
C LYS A 156 16.59 20.65 14.63
N PHE A 157 17.00 19.42 14.92
CA PHE A 157 17.01 18.31 13.96
C PHE A 157 16.23 17.11 14.49
N LEU A 158 15.05 16.89 13.91
CA LEU A 158 14.11 15.82 14.29
C LEU A 158 13.71 15.00 13.07
N PHE A 159 13.39 13.74 13.31
CA PHE A 159 12.88 12.82 12.32
C PHE A 159 11.42 12.43 12.60
N PRO A 160 10.64 12.04 11.57
CA PRO A 160 9.25 11.62 11.75
C PRO A 160 9.05 10.39 12.63
N PHE A 161 10.07 9.53 12.78
CA PHE A 161 10.01 8.33 13.61
C PHE A 161 10.35 8.60 15.08
N ASP A 162 10.73 9.83 15.44
CA ASP A 162 11.15 10.14 16.80
C ASP A 162 9.98 10.06 17.81
N HIS A 163 10.28 9.47 18.96
CA HIS A 163 9.30 9.23 20.00
C HIS A 163 9.24 10.38 21.00
N HIS A 164 8.19 11.20 20.95
CA HIS A 164 7.99 12.38 21.82
C HIS A 164 7.31 12.03 23.15
N TYR A 165 7.83 12.48 24.28
CA TYR A 165 7.17 12.34 25.56
C TYR A 165 5.98 13.30 25.67
N LEU A 166 4.89 12.85 26.27
CA LEU A 166 3.66 13.64 26.43
C LEU A 166 3.98 14.99 27.09
N THR A 167 3.93 16.06 26.30
CA THR A 167 4.10 17.43 26.78
C THR A 167 2.71 18.05 26.94
N ASN A 168 2.48 18.77 28.04
CA ASN A 168 1.21 19.46 28.28
C ASN A 168 0.86 20.37 27.09
N ASN A 169 -0.21 19.99 26.37
CA ASN A 169 -0.73 20.70 25.21
C ASN A 169 -1.20 22.10 25.62
N ASN A 170 -0.47 23.13 25.20
CA ASN A 170 -0.88 24.54 25.06
C ASN A 170 0.21 25.41 24.40
N VAL A 171 1.44 24.90 24.29
CA VAL A 171 2.51 25.57 23.55
C VAL A 171 2.68 24.83 22.22
N GLU A 172 2.70 25.56 21.10
CA GLU A 172 3.08 24.98 19.81
C GLU A 172 4.40 24.21 19.99
N GLN A 173 4.41 22.90 19.72
CA GLN A 173 5.61 22.04 19.81
C GLN A 173 6.81 22.58 19.01
N LYS A 174 6.57 23.55 18.11
CA LYS A 174 7.57 24.31 17.37
C LYS A 174 8.39 25.29 18.22
N SER A 175 7.93 25.70 19.40
CA SER A 175 8.57 26.71 20.25
C SER A 175 9.36 26.14 21.44
N LEU A 176 9.33 24.83 21.67
CA LEU A 176 10.02 24.18 22.78
C LEU A 176 11.42 23.71 22.38
N VAL A 177 12.38 23.80 23.32
CA VAL A 177 13.71 23.22 23.18
C VAL A 177 13.59 21.71 23.16
N THR A 178 14.13 21.08 22.12
CA THR A 178 14.09 19.63 21.98
C THR A 178 15.32 18.99 22.57
N VAL A 179 15.08 17.97 23.39
CA VAL A 179 16.11 17.24 24.12
C VAL A 179 15.98 15.76 23.80
N ILE A 180 17.00 15.20 23.16
CA ILE A 180 17.01 13.83 22.67
C ILE A 180 17.92 12.99 23.57
N LEU A 181 17.35 12.02 24.28
CA LEU A 181 18.10 11.04 25.06
C LEU A 181 18.49 9.87 24.17
N TYR A 182 19.79 9.59 24.10
CA TYR A 182 20.33 8.35 23.55
C TYR A 182 20.68 7.43 24.70
N GLY A 183 20.03 6.27 24.81
CA GLY A 183 20.34 5.33 25.88
C GLY A 183 19.67 3.98 25.75
N ASP A 184 20.07 3.06 26.62
CA ASP A 184 19.48 1.75 26.78
C ASP A 184 18.64 1.72 28.06
N PHE A 185 17.32 1.66 27.92
CA PHE A 185 16.42 1.55 29.07
C PHE A 185 16.48 0.16 29.72
N GLY A 186 17.18 -0.82 29.15
CA GLY A 186 17.54 -2.04 29.86
C GLY A 186 18.58 -1.83 30.96
N ASN A 187 19.42 -0.78 30.86
CA ASN A 187 20.44 -0.45 31.87
C ASN A 187 19.99 0.76 32.70
N GLN A 188 19.21 0.52 33.74
CA GLN A 188 18.60 1.59 34.53
C GLN A 188 19.62 2.39 35.36
N ASN A 189 20.79 1.83 35.67
CA ASN A 189 21.85 2.54 36.39
C ASN A 189 22.28 3.82 35.66
N ASP A 190 22.47 3.74 34.34
CA ASP A 190 22.86 4.88 33.52
C ASP A 190 21.64 5.64 33.01
N PHE A 191 20.54 4.96 32.68
CA PHE A 191 19.38 5.56 32.02
C PHE A 191 18.47 6.36 32.97
N LYS A 192 18.18 5.81 34.15
CA LYS A 192 17.18 6.35 35.08
C LYS A 192 17.45 7.79 35.53
N PRO A 193 18.68 8.20 35.86
CA PRO A 193 18.97 9.58 36.27
C PRO A 193 18.62 10.61 35.18
N PHE A 194 18.92 10.31 33.93
CA PHE A 194 18.57 11.17 32.79
C PHE A 194 17.07 11.17 32.56
N HIS A 195 16.46 9.98 32.53
CA HIS A 195 15.04 9.84 32.24
C HIS A 195 14.17 10.59 33.25
N THR A 196 14.42 10.44 34.56
CA THR A 196 13.65 11.13 35.60
C THR A 196 13.75 12.65 35.48
N LYS A 197 14.95 13.19 35.23
CA LYS A 197 15.13 14.65 35.05
C LYS A 197 14.41 15.17 33.81
N LEU A 198 14.51 14.47 32.68
CA LEU A 198 13.87 14.89 31.43
C LEU A 198 12.34 14.80 31.49
N VAL A 199 11.80 13.78 32.16
CA VAL A 199 10.36 13.67 32.43
C VAL A 199 9.87 14.85 33.27
N GLU A 200 10.57 15.19 34.36
CA GLU A 200 10.22 16.34 35.20
C GLU A 200 10.22 17.67 34.40
N LEU A 201 11.24 17.88 33.56
CA LEU A 201 11.35 19.07 32.71
C LEU A 201 10.25 19.12 31.64
N SER A 202 9.89 17.97 31.06
CA SER A 202 8.85 17.86 30.03
C SER A 202 7.45 18.06 30.61
N LEU A 203 7.15 17.49 31.78
CA LEU A 203 5.87 17.71 32.49
C LEU A 203 5.68 19.18 32.90
N ASN A 204 6.77 19.86 33.24
CA ASN A 204 6.79 21.30 33.51
C ASN A 204 6.66 22.17 32.23
N GLY A 205 6.57 21.56 31.05
CA GLY A 205 6.40 22.26 29.77
C GLY A 205 7.63 23.03 29.30
N LYS A 206 8.82 22.71 29.82
CA LYS A 206 10.07 23.41 29.47
C LYS A 206 10.74 22.84 28.22
N ILE A 207 10.61 21.53 28.00
CA ILE A 207 11.29 20.80 26.93
C ILE A 207 10.36 19.84 26.20
N ASP A 208 10.72 19.58 24.95
CA ASP A 208 10.21 18.49 24.14
C ASP A 208 11.20 17.31 24.26
N TYR A 209 10.81 16.30 25.04
CA TYR A 209 11.67 15.15 25.37
C TYR A 209 11.48 14.02 24.35
N VAL A 210 12.58 13.57 23.74
CA VAL A 210 12.60 12.47 22.77
C VAL A 210 13.55 11.36 23.22
N LEU A 211 13.18 10.09 23.00
CA LEU A 211 14.06 8.95 23.24
C LEU A 211 14.50 8.30 21.92
N ARG A 212 15.81 8.06 21.77
CA ARG A 212 16.41 7.23 20.72
C ARG A 212 17.19 6.08 21.36
N HIS A 213 17.03 4.88 20.83
CA HIS A 213 17.70 3.69 21.36
C HIS A 213 19.21 3.71 21.10
N ASN A 214 19.98 3.48 22.16
CA ASN A 214 21.43 3.27 22.06
C ASN A 214 21.86 2.16 23.02
N SER A 215 22.06 0.96 22.49
CA SER A 215 22.64 -0.17 23.23
C SER A 215 24.05 -0.47 22.73
N GLN A 216 25.01 -0.53 23.65
CA GLN A 216 26.35 -1.02 23.35
C GLN A 216 26.37 -2.54 23.60
N PRO A 217 26.66 -3.36 22.59
CA PRO A 217 26.79 -4.79 22.82
C PRO A 217 27.99 -5.05 23.73
N PRO A 218 27.90 -6.02 24.66
CA PRO A 218 29.02 -6.37 25.51
C PRO A 218 30.22 -6.76 24.64
N THR A 219 31.42 -6.38 25.06
CA THR A 219 32.67 -6.52 24.26
C THR A 219 32.94 -7.96 23.81
N ASP A 220 32.43 -8.93 24.57
CA ASP A 220 32.64 -10.37 24.37
C ASP A 220 31.62 -11.00 23.41
N ASP A 221 30.49 -10.34 23.14
CA ASP A 221 29.41 -10.87 22.31
C ASP A 221 29.20 -10.05 21.04
N ARG A 222 30.01 -10.36 20.02
CA ARG A 222 29.91 -9.76 18.67
C ARG A 222 29.00 -10.56 17.74
N ARG A 223 27.99 -11.25 18.28
CA ARG A 223 27.01 -11.98 17.46
C ARG A 223 26.24 -10.99 16.59
N LYS A 224 26.05 -11.39 15.33
CA LYS A 224 25.20 -10.70 14.38
C LYS A 224 23.77 -11.18 14.56
N VAL A 225 22.82 -10.32 14.21
CA VAL A 225 21.41 -10.71 14.19
C VAL A 225 21.22 -11.82 13.17
N ARG A 226 20.66 -12.95 13.59
CA ARG A 226 20.21 -14.00 12.69
C ARG A 226 18.88 -13.59 12.09
N LEU A 227 18.81 -13.55 10.77
CA LEU A 227 17.61 -13.16 10.05
C LEU A 227 16.68 -14.36 9.90
N ALA A 228 15.38 -14.10 9.81
CA ALA A 228 14.35 -15.07 9.49
C ALA A 228 13.53 -14.57 8.29
N GLY A 229 12.59 -15.38 7.80
CA GLY A 229 11.72 -15.01 6.68
C GLY A 229 12.31 -15.22 5.28
N TYR A 230 13.46 -15.92 5.17
CA TYR A 230 14.01 -16.32 3.88
C TYR A 230 13.71 -17.80 3.57
N GLY A 231 13.57 -18.10 2.27
CA GLY A 231 13.51 -19.47 1.75
C GLY A 231 14.89 -19.96 1.30
N VAL A 232 15.15 -21.27 1.45
CA VAL A 232 16.34 -21.91 0.91
C VAL A 232 15.92 -22.91 -0.16
N GLU A 233 16.41 -22.70 -1.37
CA GLU A 233 16.19 -23.63 -2.48
C GLU A 233 17.42 -24.50 -2.71
N LEU A 234 17.22 -25.82 -2.78
CA LEU A 234 18.22 -26.77 -3.25
C LEU A 234 17.89 -27.21 -4.68
N GLN A 235 18.30 -26.39 -5.64
CA GLN A 235 17.98 -26.62 -7.04
C GLN A 235 18.80 -27.78 -7.65
N ILE A 236 18.11 -28.71 -8.31
CA ILE A 236 18.72 -29.81 -9.04
C ILE A 236 19.18 -29.29 -10.40
N LYS A 237 20.50 -29.13 -10.60
CA LYS A 237 21.06 -28.58 -11.86
C LYS A 237 20.96 -29.51 -13.08
N SER A 238 20.95 -30.83 -12.88
CA SER A 238 20.92 -31.81 -13.97
C SER A 238 19.57 -32.56 -13.99
N THR A 239 18.53 -31.89 -14.46
CA THR A 239 17.20 -32.48 -14.71
C THR A 239 17.04 -32.97 -16.16
N GLU A 240 17.83 -32.44 -17.10
CA GLU A 240 17.65 -32.62 -18.55
C GLU A 240 18.04 -33.98 -19.14
N TYR A 241 18.90 -34.77 -18.50
CA TYR A 241 19.43 -35.99 -19.14
C TYR A 241 18.51 -37.22 -19.11
N LYS A 242 17.24 -37.08 -18.70
CA LYS A 242 16.43 -38.25 -18.35
C LYS A 242 14.93 -38.22 -18.65
N ALA A 243 14.37 -37.14 -19.17
CA ALA A 243 13.02 -37.21 -19.76
C ALA A 243 13.15 -37.86 -21.14
N THR A 244 12.94 -39.17 -21.22
CA THR A 244 12.95 -39.88 -22.50
C THR A 244 11.86 -39.32 -23.40
N ASP A 245 12.23 -38.91 -24.61
CA ASP A 245 11.33 -38.52 -25.69
C ASP A 245 10.37 -39.68 -26.01
N ASP A 246 9.07 -39.47 -25.75
CA ASP A 246 8.02 -40.48 -25.84
C ASP A 246 7.53 -40.72 -27.30
N SER A 247 8.21 -40.16 -28.30
CA SER A 247 7.85 -40.30 -29.72
C SER A 247 7.96 -41.73 -30.29
N LYS A 248 8.38 -42.73 -29.51
CA LYS A 248 8.58 -44.13 -29.98
C LYS A 248 7.79 -45.22 -29.25
N ILE A 249 6.98 -44.92 -28.24
CA ILE A 249 6.38 -45.97 -27.38
C ILE A 249 4.86 -46.16 -27.63
N HIS A 250 4.25 -45.37 -28.51
CA HIS A 250 2.84 -45.58 -28.87
C HIS A 250 2.58 -46.87 -29.68
N ASP A 251 3.61 -47.52 -30.23
CA ASP A 251 3.49 -48.77 -31.00
C ASP A 251 3.67 -50.06 -30.17
N ASP A 252 4.23 -49.99 -28.96
CA ASP A 252 4.61 -51.21 -28.20
C ASP A 252 3.52 -51.75 -27.26
N GLN A 253 2.35 -51.09 -27.19
CA GLN A 253 1.20 -51.63 -26.42
C GLN A 253 0.30 -52.60 -27.22
N LEU A 254 0.61 -52.85 -28.50
CA LEU A 254 -0.20 -53.76 -29.33
C LEU A 254 0.46 -55.07 -29.73
N ASN A 255 1.76 -55.28 -29.46
CA ASN A 255 2.43 -56.55 -29.78
C ASN A 255 3.20 -57.10 -28.58
N GLY A 256 2.54 -57.94 -27.78
CA GLY A 256 3.22 -58.82 -26.86
C GLY A 256 4.02 -59.88 -27.62
N THR A 257 5.33 -59.66 -27.80
CA THR A 257 6.28 -60.76 -28.01
C THR A 257 7.65 -60.42 -27.41
N ALA A 258 8.20 -61.39 -26.71
CA ALA A 258 9.47 -61.34 -26.03
C ALA A 258 10.65 -61.05 -26.99
N THR A 259 11.57 -60.21 -26.54
CA THR A 259 12.97 -60.28 -26.97
C THR A 259 13.85 -60.54 -25.76
N GLN A 260 14.39 -61.75 -25.75
CA GLN A 260 15.44 -62.23 -24.87
C GLN A 260 16.77 -61.55 -25.22
N SER A 261 17.39 -60.93 -24.24
CA SER A 261 18.84 -60.68 -24.15
C SER A 261 19.11 -60.62 -22.64
N GLY A 262 19.67 -61.64 -21.99
CA GLY A 262 20.92 -62.30 -22.33
C GLY A 262 22.02 -61.77 -21.40
N ASP A 263 21.85 -61.96 -20.08
CA ASP A 263 22.90 -62.00 -19.05
C ASP A 263 22.28 -62.28 -17.65
N GLU A 264 21.86 -63.52 -17.43
CA GLU A 264 21.43 -64.00 -16.11
C GLU A 264 22.64 -64.48 -15.31
N LYS A 265 23.31 -63.55 -14.61
CA LYS A 265 24.19 -63.89 -13.48
C LYS A 265 23.86 -63.03 -12.26
N GLN A 266 23.16 -63.67 -11.32
CA GLN A 266 23.20 -63.45 -9.87
C GLN A 266 23.18 -61.99 -9.37
N GLU A 267 21.99 -61.39 -9.29
CA GLU A 267 21.81 -60.15 -8.52
C GLU A 267 21.33 -60.46 -7.09
N GLN A 268 22.26 -60.36 -6.13
CA GLN A 268 21.90 -60.05 -4.75
C GLN A 268 21.45 -58.59 -4.69
N ILE A 269 20.17 -58.35 -4.42
CA ILE A 269 19.64 -56.99 -4.19
C ILE A 269 19.46 -56.86 -2.68
N HIS A 270 20.21 -55.94 -2.05
CA HIS A 270 20.20 -55.71 -0.59
C HIS A 270 20.33 -56.98 0.27
N GLY A 271 21.13 -57.97 -0.18
CA GLY A 271 21.35 -59.24 0.52
C GLY A 271 20.34 -60.34 0.20
N PHE A 272 19.31 -60.09 -0.62
CA PHE A 272 18.34 -61.09 -1.06
C PHE A 272 18.73 -61.69 -2.42
N VAL A 273 18.77 -63.03 -2.48
CA VAL A 273 18.93 -63.79 -3.75
C VAL A 273 17.55 -64.16 -4.28
N PHE A 274 16.99 -63.31 -5.13
CA PHE A 274 15.63 -63.49 -5.64
C PHE A 274 15.43 -64.77 -6.46
N SER A 275 16.47 -65.25 -7.14
CA SER A 275 16.43 -66.53 -7.87
C SER A 275 16.11 -67.70 -6.93
N LYS A 276 16.76 -67.74 -5.77
CA LYS A 276 16.58 -68.79 -4.77
C LYS A 276 15.25 -68.65 -4.02
N LEU A 277 14.79 -67.43 -3.78
CA LEU A 277 13.48 -67.17 -3.16
C LEU A 277 12.32 -67.58 -4.07
N LYS A 278 12.45 -67.40 -5.39
CA LYS A 278 11.46 -67.86 -6.37
C LYS A 278 11.40 -69.38 -6.49
N GLU A 279 12.52 -70.06 -6.32
CA GLU A 279 12.59 -71.53 -6.26
C GLU A 279 11.93 -72.08 -4.97
N LEU A 280 12.14 -71.42 -3.83
CA LEU A 280 11.61 -71.86 -2.54
C LEU A 280 10.11 -71.56 -2.36
N HIS A 281 9.59 -70.49 -2.98
CA HIS A 281 8.19 -70.06 -2.87
C HIS A 281 7.55 -69.82 -4.25
N PRO A 282 7.28 -70.88 -5.02
CA PRO A 282 6.70 -70.77 -6.36
C PRO A 282 5.29 -70.14 -6.38
N ASN A 283 4.53 -70.28 -5.28
CA ASN A 283 3.18 -69.74 -5.17
C ASN A 283 3.14 -68.22 -4.93
N LYS A 284 4.28 -67.57 -4.66
CA LYS A 284 4.39 -66.14 -4.30
C LYS A 284 5.28 -65.34 -5.26
N GLN A 285 5.39 -65.79 -6.50
CA GLN A 285 6.25 -65.13 -7.49
C GLN A 285 5.83 -63.69 -7.80
N SER A 286 4.53 -63.36 -7.79
CA SER A 286 4.03 -62.00 -7.96
C SER A 286 4.50 -61.08 -6.83
N GLU A 287 4.24 -61.47 -5.57
CA GLU A 287 4.64 -60.72 -4.38
C GLU A 287 6.17 -60.55 -4.27
N LEU A 288 6.94 -61.57 -4.67
CA LEU A 288 8.41 -61.50 -4.72
C LEU A 288 8.91 -60.56 -5.82
N ASN A 289 8.20 -60.46 -6.94
CA ASN A 289 8.50 -59.48 -7.98
C ASN A 289 8.17 -58.06 -7.50
N ASP A 290 7.02 -57.87 -6.84
CA ASP A 290 6.64 -56.59 -6.25
C ASP A 290 7.66 -56.15 -5.18
N PHE A 291 8.10 -57.06 -4.32
CA PHE A 291 9.14 -56.80 -3.32
C PHE A 291 10.50 -56.48 -3.95
N ARG A 292 10.87 -57.16 -5.05
CA ARG A 292 12.07 -56.82 -5.82
C ARG A 292 11.98 -55.42 -6.40
N THR A 293 10.83 -55.03 -6.94
CA THR A 293 10.61 -53.68 -7.47
C THR A 293 10.65 -52.63 -6.36
N TYR A 294 10.11 -52.92 -5.18
CA TYR A 294 10.19 -52.05 -4.01
C TYR A 294 11.64 -51.81 -3.55
N LEU A 295 12.48 -52.85 -3.51
CA LEU A 295 13.89 -52.71 -3.12
C LEU A 295 14.73 -51.95 -4.15
N LEU A 296 14.48 -52.17 -5.45
CA LEU A 296 15.11 -51.38 -6.51
C LEU A 296 14.66 -49.91 -6.44
N ASP A 297 13.40 -49.67 -6.07
CA ASP A 297 12.84 -48.32 -5.95
C ASP A 297 13.36 -47.57 -4.71
N GLY A 298 13.63 -48.27 -3.62
CA GLY A 298 14.27 -47.70 -2.43
C GLY A 298 15.74 -47.31 -2.62
N SER A 299 16.39 -47.81 -3.68
CA SER A 299 17.82 -47.60 -3.91
C SER A 299 18.18 -46.24 -4.54
N ASN A 300 17.25 -45.57 -5.23
CA ASN A 300 17.48 -44.26 -5.86
C ASN A 300 16.18 -43.42 -5.97
N PRO A 301 15.90 -42.48 -5.06
CA PRO A 301 14.72 -41.62 -5.11
C PRO A 301 14.70 -40.64 -6.31
N MET A 302 15.84 -40.43 -6.98
CA MET A 302 16.01 -39.49 -8.11
C MET A 302 16.04 -40.18 -9.49
N THR A 303 15.43 -41.37 -9.64
CA THR A 303 15.17 -41.97 -10.95
C THR A 303 14.12 -41.16 -11.71
N PRO A 304 14.25 -41.01 -13.04
CA PRO A 304 13.36 -40.16 -13.82
C PRO A 304 11.97 -40.77 -13.98
N LEU A 305 10.96 -39.90 -14.06
CA LEU A 305 9.58 -40.27 -14.32
C LEU A 305 9.28 -40.16 -15.82
N LYS A 306 8.34 -40.99 -16.29
CA LYS A 306 7.83 -40.91 -17.67
C LYS A 306 6.86 -39.73 -17.81
N ALA A 307 6.67 -39.19 -19.02
CA ALA A 307 5.85 -37.98 -19.20
C ALA A 307 4.39 -38.17 -18.74
N TRP A 308 3.77 -39.31 -19.04
CA TRP A 308 2.41 -39.62 -18.58
C TRP A 308 2.29 -39.74 -17.06
N GLN A 309 3.37 -40.14 -16.36
CA GLN A 309 3.38 -40.21 -14.90
C GLN A 309 3.43 -38.82 -14.27
N MET A 310 3.84 -37.79 -15.02
CA MET A 310 3.95 -36.41 -14.52
C MET A 310 2.64 -35.64 -14.63
N GLN A 311 1.74 -36.01 -15.55
CA GLN A 311 0.50 -35.27 -15.83
C GLN A 311 -0.45 -35.20 -14.62
N ASP A 312 -0.62 -36.31 -13.90
CA ASP A 312 -1.55 -36.40 -12.77
C ASP A 312 -0.88 -36.16 -11.40
N LEU A 313 0.41 -35.77 -11.35
CA LEU A 313 1.13 -35.62 -10.08
C LEU A 313 0.50 -34.59 -9.14
N SER A 314 0.06 -33.45 -9.67
CA SER A 314 -0.57 -32.38 -8.87
C SER A 314 -1.86 -32.88 -8.20
N LEU A 315 -2.70 -33.60 -8.97
CA LEU A 315 -3.93 -34.23 -8.51
C LEU A 315 -3.64 -35.32 -7.46
N GLN A 316 -2.61 -36.14 -7.69
CA GLN A 316 -2.17 -37.19 -6.75
C GLN A 316 -1.65 -36.61 -5.43
N CYS A 317 -0.94 -35.48 -5.48
CA CYS A 317 -0.49 -34.76 -4.28
C CYS A 317 -1.67 -34.23 -3.47
N ALA A 318 -2.60 -33.54 -4.15
CA ALA A 318 -3.81 -33.02 -3.50
C ALA A 318 -4.63 -34.15 -2.87
N TYR A 319 -4.84 -35.24 -3.59
CA TYR A 319 -5.55 -36.41 -3.10
C TYR A 319 -4.84 -37.04 -1.89
N ARG A 320 -3.51 -37.20 -1.94
CA ARG A 320 -2.73 -37.74 -0.82
C ARG A 320 -2.83 -36.86 0.42
N ALA A 321 -2.75 -35.54 0.28
CA ALA A 321 -2.87 -34.61 1.41
C ALA A 321 -4.29 -34.67 2.02
N LEU A 322 -5.32 -34.75 1.18
CA LEU A 322 -6.72 -34.83 1.62
C LEU A 322 -7.14 -36.21 2.15
N SER A 323 -6.32 -37.24 1.96
CA SER A 323 -6.57 -38.58 2.48
C SER A 323 -6.24 -38.72 3.97
N GLU A 324 -5.62 -37.72 4.60
CA GLU A 324 -5.34 -37.71 6.04
C GLU A 324 -6.64 -37.49 6.85
N GLU A 325 -6.71 -38.04 8.06
CA GLU A 325 -7.92 -37.99 8.87
C GLU A 325 -8.16 -36.61 9.50
N THR A 326 -7.08 -35.89 9.83
CA THR A 326 -7.16 -34.57 10.48
C THR A 326 -6.67 -33.45 9.54
N PRO A 327 -7.29 -32.24 9.61
CA PRO A 327 -6.84 -31.09 8.82
C PRO A 327 -5.40 -30.66 9.11
N GLU A 328 -4.93 -30.83 10.35
CA GLU A 328 -3.56 -30.48 10.76
C GLU A 328 -2.53 -31.43 10.13
N GLU A 329 -2.81 -32.73 10.11
CA GLU A 329 -1.98 -33.72 9.41
C GLU A 329 -2.02 -33.50 7.90
N ALA A 330 -3.17 -33.19 7.32
CA ALA A 330 -3.29 -32.85 5.91
C ALA A 330 -2.39 -31.65 5.53
N PHE A 331 -2.37 -30.61 6.38
CA PHE A 331 -1.50 -29.45 6.18
C PHE A 331 -0.02 -29.81 6.35
N ASN A 332 0.34 -30.59 7.38
CA ASN A 332 1.72 -31.04 7.59
C ASN A 332 2.22 -31.91 6.42
N THR A 333 1.37 -32.80 5.90
CA THR A 333 1.66 -33.60 4.71
C THR A 333 1.86 -32.70 3.49
N LEU A 334 1.04 -31.66 3.31
CA LEU A 334 1.25 -30.68 2.23
C LEU A 334 2.59 -29.93 2.37
N VAL A 335 2.99 -29.56 3.59
CA VAL A 335 4.29 -28.94 3.87
C VAL A 335 5.43 -29.91 3.56
N GLU A 336 5.34 -31.16 4.00
CA GLU A 336 6.37 -32.17 3.71
C GLU A 336 6.51 -32.42 2.19
N LEU A 337 5.38 -32.58 1.50
CA LEU A 337 5.34 -32.83 0.07
C LEU A 337 5.87 -31.65 -0.73
N SER A 338 5.55 -30.41 -0.35
CA SER A 338 6.06 -29.20 -1.03
C SER A 338 7.56 -29.00 -0.81
N GLN A 339 8.06 -29.19 0.42
CA GLN A 339 9.49 -29.04 0.74
C GLN A 339 10.38 -30.11 0.09
N ASN A 340 9.86 -31.33 -0.05
CA ASN A 340 10.64 -32.49 -0.51
C ASN A 340 10.12 -33.09 -1.83
N PHE A 341 9.37 -32.32 -2.62
CA PHE A 341 8.63 -32.81 -3.78
C PHE A 341 9.44 -33.70 -4.74
N PRO A 342 10.66 -33.32 -5.18
CA PRO A 342 11.41 -34.14 -6.14
C PRO A 342 11.73 -35.55 -5.63
N SER A 343 11.94 -35.70 -4.31
CA SER A 343 12.21 -37.01 -3.69
C SER A 343 10.94 -37.86 -3.52
N ARG A 344 9.78 -37.23 -3.44
CA ARG A 344 8.48 -37.88 -3.20
C ARG A 344 7.70 -38.16 -4.50
N ALA A 345 8.03 -37.48 -5.60
CA ALA A 345 7.29 -37.55 -6.87
C ALA A 345 7.07 -38.99 -7.38
N ARG A 346 8.05 -39.88 -7.23
CA ARG A 346 7.92 -41.29 -7.64
C ARG A 346 6.95 -42.11 -6.80
N VAL A 347 6.85 -41.79 -5.51
CA VAL A 347 5.88 -42.45 -4.63
C VAL A 347 4.48 -41.93 -4.95
N LEU A 348 4.38 -40.62 -5.20
CA LEU A 348 3.14 -39.95 -5.57
C LEU A 348 2.57 -40.46 -6.89
N SER A 349 3.41 -40.75 -7.89
CA SER A 349 2.95 -41.27 -9.19
C SER A 349 2.19 -42.59 -9.11
N LYS A 350 2.33 -43.33 -8.00
CA LYS A 350 1.66 -44.62 -7.76
C LYS A 350 0.31 -44.46 -7.04
N VAL A 351 0.01 -43.26 -6.51
CA VAL A 351 -1.25 -42.98 -5.84
C VAL A 351 -2.37 -43.02 -6.88
N ARG A 352 -3.37 -43.86 -6.63
CA ARG A 352 -4.58 -43.92 -7.45
C ARG A 352 -5.56 -42.89 -6.91
N VAL A 353 -6.12 -42.10 -7.81
CA VAL A 353 -7.09 -41.06 -7.48
C VAL A 353 -8.46 -41.50 -7.95
N ASP A 354 -9.44 -41.36 -7.08
CA ASP A 354 -10.82 -41.73 -7.35
C ASP A 354 -11.46 -40.82 -8.41
N SER A 355 -12.36 -41.37 -9.23
CA SER A 355 -13.00 -40.62 -10.32
C SER A 355 -13.88 -39.48 -9.80
N SER A 356 -14.55 -39.66 -8.65
CA SER A 356 -15.36 -38.63 -7.99
C SER A 356 -14.54 -37.40 -7.61
N PHE A 357 -13.31 -37.59 -7.14
CA PHE A 357 -12.39 -36.50 -6.81
C PHE A 357 -11.93 -35.74 -8.06
N ARG A 358 -11.70 -36.45 -9.17
CA ARG A 358 -11.30 -35.82 -10.44
C ARG A 358 -12.40 -34.93 -11.00
N GLU A 359 -13.66 -35.36 -10.91
CA GLU A 359 -14.82 -34.59 -11.34
C GLU A 359 -15.05 -33.34 -10.47
N SER A 360 -14.99 -33.48 -9.14
CA SER A 360 -15.13 -32.34 -8.23
C SER A 360 -14.01 -31.31 -8.39
N HIS A 361 -12.77 -31.77 -8.56
CA HIS A 361 -11.64 -30.88 -8.81
C HIS A 361 -11.79 -30.09 -10.12
N LYS A 362 -12.26 -30.75 -11.19
CA LYS A 362 -12.52 -30.07 -12.47
C LYS A 362 -13.64 -29.05 -12.36
N SER A 363 -14.73 -29.37 -11.66
CA SER A 363 -15.83 -28.43 -11.41
C SER A 363 -15.34 -27.16 -10.70
N ASN A 364 -14.47 -27.32 -9.68
CA ASN A 364 -13.89 -26.19 -8.97
C ASN A 364 -12.99 -25.35 -9.88
N GLN A 365 -12.17 -25.98 -10.74
CA GLN A 365 -11.34 -25.25 -11.70
C GLN A 365 -12.17 -24.42 -12.68
N ASP A 366 -13.28 -24.97 -13.19
CA ASP A 366 -14.16 -24.26 -14.12
C ASP A 366 -14.83 -23.04 -13.45
N GLU A 367 -15.23 -23.17 -12.17
CA GLU A 367 -15.80 -22.07 -11.37
C GLU A 367 -14.76 -20.97 -11.07
N PHE A 368 -13.56 -21.34 -10.65
CA PHE A 368 -12.50 -20.36 -10.39
C PHE A 368 -12.06 -19.63 -11.66
N ARG A 369 -12.07 -20.33 -12.80
CA ARG A 369 -11.79 -19.73 -14.09
C ARG A 369 -12.87 -18.73 -14.51
N SER A 370 -14.15 -19.02 -14.28
CA SER A 370 -15.24 -18.13 -14.66
C SER A 370 -15.35 -16.90 -13.75
N ASN A 371 -15.11 -17.07 -12.45
CA ASN A 371 -15.38 -16.03 -11.45
C ASN A 371 -14.15 -15.19 -11.09
N MET A 372 -12.95 -15.78 -11.11
CA MET A 372 -11.71 -15.14 -10.63
C MET A 372 -10.62 -15.08 -11.70
N GLU A 373 -10.89 -15.56 -12.92
CA GLU A 373 -9.92 -15.65 -14.03
C GLU A 373 -8.66 -16.45 -13.66
N LEU A 374 -8.76 -17.36 -12.69
CA LEU A 374 -7.63 -18.18 -12.22
C LEU A 374 -7.48 -19.42 -13.10
N GLU A 375 -6.35 -19.50 -13.81
CA GLU A 375 -6.00 -20.67 -14.61
C GLU A 375 -5.40 -21.80 -13.75
N PRO A 376 -5.52 -23.08 -14.17
CA PRO A 376 -4.87 -24.20 -13.49
C PRO A 376 -3.36 -23.97 -13.35
N GLY A 377 -2.84 -24.06 -12.12
CA GLY A 377 -1.43 -23.81 -11.82
C GLY A 377 -1.11 -22.36 -11.44
N SER A 378 -2.05 -21.42 -11.63
CA SER A 378 -1.95 -20.11 -11.00
C SER A 378 -2.22 -20.21 -9.49
N SER A 379 -1.58 -19.33 -8.72
CA SER A 379 -1.78 -19.22 -7.28
C SER A 379 -2.25 -17.81 -6.96
N ALA A 380 -3.21 -17.69 -6.05
CA ALA A 380 -3.69 -16.42 -5.54
C ALA A 380 -3.88 -16.53 -4.03
N LEU A 381 -3.45 -15.50 -3.30
CA LEU A 381 -3.61 -15.41 -1.86
C LEU A 381 -4.50 -14.21 -1.54
N PHE A 382 -5.52 -14.45 -0.72
CA PHE A 382 -6.43 -13.41 -0.25
C PHE A 382 -6.42 -13.39 1.27
N ILE A 383 -6.33 -12.18 1.84
CA ILE A 383 -6.46 -11.94 3.28
C ILE A 383 -7.71 -11.10 3.45
N ASN A 384 -8.78 -11.66 4.03
CA ASN A 384 -10.08 -10.99 4.18
C ASN A 384 -10.57 -10.30 2.89
N SER A 385 -10.53 -11.04 1.76
CA SER A 385 -10.88 -10.57 0.41
C SER A 385 -9.90 -9.58 -0.24
N ILE A 386 -8.79 -9.23 0.42
CA ILE A 386 -7.75 -8.38 -0.15
C ILE A 386 -6.75 -9.27 -0.93
N PRO A 387 -6.64 -9.15 -2.27
CA PRO A 387 -5.66 -9.90 -3.04
C PRO A 387 -4.25 -9.48 -2.66
N GLN A 388 -3.38 -10.45 -2.43
CA GLN A 388 -1.96 -10.25 -2.19
C GLN A 388 -1.16 -10.65 -3.44
N SER A 389 -0.25 -9.79 -3.87
CA SER A 389 0.66 -10.13 -4.97
C SER A 389 1.76 -11.07 -4.49
N LEU A 390 1.75 -12.29 -5.00
CA LEU A 390 2.72 -13.34 -4.62
C LEU A 390 4.17 -13.00 -5.01
N ASP A 391 4.38 -12.15 -6.02
CA ASP A 391 5.72 -11.71 -6.43
C ASP A 391 6.38 -10.79 -5.40
N THR A 392 5.56 -10.08 -4.62
CA THR A 392 6.01 -9.07 -3.64
C THR A 392 5.80 -9.47 -2.19
N ILE A 393 5.06 -10.56 -1.94
CA ILE A 393 4.71 -10.95 -0.58
C ILE A 393 5.92 -11.54 0.14
N ASP A 394 6.32 -10.87 1.21
CA ASP A 394 7.32 -11.33 2.16
C ASP A 394 6.64 -11.48 3.54
N LEU A 395 7.21 -12.26 4.45
CA LEU A 395 6.73 -12.40 5.82
C LEU A 395 6.63 -11.04 6.53
N TYR A 396 7.50 -10.09 6.18
CA TYR A 396 7.46 -8.72 6.69
C TYR A 396 6.22 -7.96 6.18
N VAL A 397 5.91 -8.07 4.88
CA VAL A 397 4.71 -7.46 4.27
C VAL A 397 3.45 -8.11 4.85
N LEU A 398 3.46 -9.44 4.96
CA LEU A 398 2.36 -10.20 5.54
C LEU A 398 2.09 -9.79 6.99
N LEU A 399 3.13 -9.64 7.81
CA LEU A 399 2.98 -9.18 9.20
C LEU A 399 2.33 -7.80 9.27
N ASN A 400 2.75 -6.85 8.42
CA ASN A 400 2.14 -5.53 8.35
C ASN A 400 0.66 -5.58 7.92
N THR A 401 0.34 -6.39 6.91
CA THR A 401 -1.05 -6.59 6.48
C THR A 401 -1.89 -7.18 7.60
N LEU A 402 -1.38 -8.19 8.32
CA LEU A 402 -2.06 -8.81 9.46
C LEU A 402 -2.23 -7.86 10.65
N LEU A 403 -1.26 -6.99 10.92
CA LEU A 403 -1.37 -5.97 11.97
C LEU A 403 -2.47 -4.96 11.64
N ASN A 404 -2.47 -4.41 10.43
CA ASN A 404 -3.46 -3.43 9.99
C ASN A 404 -4.88 -4.03 9.96
N GLU A 405 -5.01 -5.25 9.42
CA GLU A 405 -6.29 -5.94 9.33
C GLU A 405 -6.77 -6.41 10.70
N GLY A 406 -5.87 -6.90 11.55
CA GLY A 406 -6.16 -7.28 12.93
C GLY A 406 -6.74 -6.12 13.75
N GLN A 407 -6.14 -4.93 13.64
CA GLN A 407 -6.68 -3.71 14.26
C GLN A 407 -8.07 -3.36 13.73
N MET A 408 -8.31 -3.48 12.43
CA MET A 408 -9.62 -3.19 11.84
C MET A 408 -10.69 -4.17 12.35
N MET A 409 -10.37 -5.46 12.38
CA MET A 409 -11.28 -6.48 12.89
C MET A 409 -11.60 -6.28 14.37
N GLU A 410 -10.61 -5.87 15.16
CA GLU A 410 -10.82 -5.54 16.56
C GLU A 410 -11.76 -4.34 16.73
N ARG A 411 -11.57 -3.26 15.96
CA ARG A 411 -12.48 -2.10 15.98
C ARG A 411 -13.91 -2.48 15.66
N LEU A 412 -14.13 -3.33 14.65
CA LEU A 412 -15.47 -3.82 14.32
C LEU A 412 -16.06 -4.64 15.48
N HIS A 413 -15.22 -5.44 16.15
CA HIS A 413 -15.64 -6.20 17.32
C HIS A 413 -16.00 -5.29 18.50
N MET A 414 -15.23 -4.22 18.76
CA MET A 414 -15.51 -3.22 19.80
C MET A 414 -16.86 -2.50 19.58
N ILE A 415 -17.25 -2.29 18.32
CA ILE A 415 -18.56 -1.73 17.95
C ILE A 415 -19.70 -2.74 18.20
N GLY A 416 -19.39 -4.00 18.49
CA GLY A 416 -20.36 -5.07 18.75
C GLY A 416 -20.70 -5.92 17.52
N LEU A 417 -19.92 -5.84 16.44
CA LEU A 417 -20.10 -6.72 15.29
C LEU A 417 -19.52 -8.09 15.56
N ASN A 418 -20.36 -9.10 15.40
CA ASN A 418 -19.96 -10.50 15.49
C ASN A 418 -19.31 -10.97 14.18
N LYS A 419 -18.57 -12.08 14.25
CA LYS A 419 -17.89 -12.70 13.10
C LYS A 419 -18.82 -12.93 11.89
N THR A 420 -20.09 -13.24 12.12
CA THR A 420 -21.10 -13.42 11.06
C THR A 420 -21.42 -12.12 10.35
N HIS A 421 -21.61 -11.03 11.09
CA HIS A 421 -21.88 -9.70 10.52
C HIS A 421 -20.68 -9.19 9.73
N VAL A 422 -19.46 -9.40 10.22
CA VAL A 422 -18.23 -9.02 9.51
C VAL A 422 -18.08 -9.80 8.22
N ARG A 423 -18.34 -11.12 8.23
CA ARG A 423 -18.34 -11.91 6.99
C ARG A 423 -19.35 -11.41 5.97
N GLN A 424 -20.58 -11.10 6.40
CA GLN A 424 -21.61 -10.52 5.52
C GLN A 424 -21.17 -9.17 4.94
N LEU A 425 -20.50 -8.33 5.75
CA LEU A 425 -19.95 -7.05 5.29
C LEU A 425 -18.86 -7.24 4.23
N LEU A 426 -17.95 -8.20 4.44
CA LEU A 426 -16.85 -8.51 3.52
C LEU A 426 -17.32 -9.18 2.22
N THR A 427 -18.43 -9.93 2.26
CA THR A 427 -19.02 -10.55 1.06
C THR A 427 -19.87 -9.59 0.23
N ASN A 428 -20.33 -8.49 0.83
CA ASN A 428 -21.07 -7.49 0.08
C ASN A 428 -20.10 -6.69 -0.78
N GLU A 429 -20.27 -6.77 -2.09
CA GLU A 429 -19.62 -5.88 -3.05
C GLU A 429 -20.12 -4.44 -2.81
N LEU A 430 -19.46 -3.74 -1.89
CA LEU A 430 -19.54 -2.30 -1.88
C LEU A 430 -18.86 -1.86 -3.18
N ASN A 431 -19.67 -1.45 -4.16
CA ASN A 431 -19.21 -0.70 -5.32
C ASN A 431 -18.63 0.63 -4.84
N ILE A 432 -17.44 0.59 -4.24
CA ILE A 432 -16.62 1.74 -3.96
C ILE A 432 -16.06 2.15 -5.32
N GLN A 433 -16.93 2.75 -6.14
CA GLN A 433 -16.48 3.55 -7.27
C GLN A 433 -15.48 4.53 -6.67
N THR A 434 -14.22 4.44 -7.09
CA THR A 434 -13.22 5.45 -6.76
C THR A 434 -13.88 6.79 -7.05
N MET A 435 -14.14 7.56 -5.98
CA MET A 435 -14.94 8.79 -6.01
C MET A 435 -14.13 9.86 -6.76
N SER A 436 -14.02 9.70 -8.07
CA SER A 436 -13.51 10.71 -8.98
C SER A 436 -14.58 11.78 -9.03
N TYR A 437 -14.25 12.95 -8.51
CA TYR A 437 -15.13 14.10 -8.58
C TYR A 437 -14.97 14.75 -9.95
N ILE A 438 -16.09 15.18 -10.51
CA ILE A 438 -16.13 15.85 -11.82
C ILE A 438 -16.55 17.30 -11.54
N LEU A 439 -15.73 18.28 -11.93
CA LEU A 439 -16.13 19.68 -11.92
C LEU A 439 -17.05 19.96 -13.10
N ASP A 440 -18.20 20.59 -12.85
CA ASP A 440 -19.01 21.17 -13.92
C ASP A 440 -18.24 22.33 -14.56
N PHE A 441 -17.69 22.06 -15.74
CA PHE A 441 -16.89 23.03 -16.48
C PHE A 441 -17.73 23.88 -17.45
N ARG A 442 -19.07 23.78 -17.45
CA ARG A 442 -19.90 24.57 -18.37
C ARG A 442 -19.94 26.02 -17.91
N HIS A 443 -19.08 26.85 -18.50
CA HIS A 443 -19.07 28.28 -18.25
C HIS A 443 -18.82 29.06 -19.56
N PRO A 444 -19.54 30.17 -19.82
CA PRO A 444 -19.36 30.96 -21.03
C PRO A 444 -17.96 31.59 -21.13
N SER A 445 -17.25 31.74 -20.01
CA SER A 445 -15.91 32.33 -19.97
C SER A 445 -14.80 31.42 -20.47
N ILE A 446 -15.07 30.16 -20.81
CA ILE A 446 -14.05 29.28 -21.39
C ILE A 446 -13.85 29.63 -22.87
N LEU A 447 -12.59 29.90 -23.25
CA LEU A 447 -12.23 30.14 -24.64
C LEU A 447 -12.01 28.82 -25.37
N TRP A 448 -13.00 28.35 -26.10
CA TRP A 448 -12.89 27.19 -26.97
C TRP A 448 -12.09 27.52 -28.24
N LEU A 449 -11.06 26.74 -28.53
CA LEU A 449 -10.23 26.89 -29.73
C LEU A 449 -10.81 26.17 -30.95
N ASN A 450 -11.49 25.05 -30.71
CA ASN A 450 -12.15 24.24 -31.72
C ASN A 450 -13.53 23.76 -31.25
N ASP A 451 -14.37 23.40 -32.22
CA ASP A 451 -15.64 22.72 -32.04
C ASP A 451 -15.76 21.59 -33.08
N LEU A 452 -15.63 20.35 -32.61
CA LEU A 452 -15.58 19.16 -33.48
C LEU A 452 -16.87 19.00 -34.29
N GLU A 453 -17.99 19.53 -33.81
CA GLU A 453 -19.29 19.40 -34.46
C GLU A 453 -19.50 20.46 -35.55
N LYS A 454 -18.98 21.67 -35.36
CA LYS A 454 -19.28 22.83 -36.22
C LYS A 454 -18.17 23.19 -37.18
N ASP A 455 -16.91 22.97 -36.81
CA ASP A 455 -15.79 23.45 -37.61
C ASP A 455 -15.63 22.68 -38.92
N SER A 456 -15.32 23.42 -39.99
CA SER A 456 -15.14 22.85 -41.34
C SER A 456 -14.00 21.82 -41.43
N GLN A 457 -12.99 21.95 -40.57
CA GLN A 457 -11.82 21.06 -40.50
C GLN A 457 -12.23 19.60 -40.23
N TYR A 458 -13.25 19.39 -39.39
CA TYR A 458 -13.72 18.05 -38.99
C TYR A 458 -14.88 17.53 -39.84
N SER A 459 -15.24 18.23 -40.94
CA SER A 459 -16.40 17.84 -41.76
C SER A 459 -16.29 16.45 -42.40
N LYS A 460 -15.08 15.90 -42.52
CA LYS A 460 -14.84 14.55 -43.06
C LYS A 460 -15.17 13.44 -42.07
N TRP A 461 -15.30 13.77 -40.79
CA TRP A 461 -15.50 12.78 -39.73
C TRP A 461 -16.97 12.34 -39.64
N PRO A 462 -17.23 11.08 -39.28
CA PRO A 462 -18.60 10.59 -39.07
C PRO A 462 -19.27 11.28 -37.88
N SER A 463 -20.58 11.49 -37.92
CA SER A 463 -21.34 12.17 -36.85
C SER A 463 -22.13 11.24 -35.94
N THR A 464 -22.04 9.92 -36.15
CA THR A 464 -22.90 8.90 -35.55
C THR A 464 -22.12 8.09 -34.50
N TYR A 465 -22.68 7.88 -33.31
CA TYR A 465 -22.03 7.12 -32.24
C TYR A 465 -21.79 5.65 -32.59
N TYR A 466 -22.64 5.06 -33.45
CA TYR A 466 -22.46 3.70 -33.97
C TYR A 466 -21.12 3.50 -34.68
N ASP A 467 -20.50 4.55 -35.22
CA ASP A 467 -19.20 4.43 -35.86
C ASP A 467 -18.06 4.18 -34.87
N LEU A 468 -18.29 4.41 -33.57
CA LEU A 468 -17.37 3.97 -32.51
C LEU A 468 -17.32 2.45 -32.38
N LEU A 469 -18.40 1.73 -32.73
CA LEU A 469 -18.48 0.26 -32.63
C LEU A 469 -17.80 -0.46 -33.80
N ARG A 470 -17.44 0.26 -34.88
CA ARG A 470 -16.74 -0.37 -36.00
C ARG A 470 -15.41 -0.93 -35.50
N ASN A 471 -15.04 -2.11 -35.98
CA ASN A 471 -13.82 -2.79 -35.54
C ASN A 471 -12.56 -2.03 -36.02
N ASN A 472 -11.60 -1.78 -35.13
CA ASN A 472 -10.31 -1.16 -35.48
C ASN A 472 -9.23 -2.23 -35.40
N PHE A 473 -8.58 -2.55 -36.51
CA PHE A 473 -7.49 -3.53 -36.51
C PHE A 473 -6.31 -3.10 -35.62
N PHE A 474 -6.16 -1.80 -35.34
CA PHE A 474 -5.05 -1.26 -34.55
C PHE A 474 -5.45 -0.78 -33.14
N GLY A 475 -6.71 -0.99 -32.71
CA GLY A 475 -7.15 -0.65 -31.34
C GLY A 475 -7.07 0.83 -30.92
N GLY A 476 -6.64 1.73 -31.80
CA GLY A 476 -6.46 3.16 -31.50
C GLY A 476 -7.75 3.98 -31.44
N LEU A 477 -7.61 5.23 -31.00
CA LEU A 477 -8.68 6.22 -30.85
C LEU A 477 -9.49 6.42 -32.15
N ARG A 478 -10.80 6.55 -32.01
CA ARG A 478 -11.72 6.80 -33.12
C ARG A 478 -11.97 8.30 -33.31
N THR A 479 -11.84 8.76 -34.54
CA THR A 479 -12.21 10.12 -34.95
C THR A 479 -13.70 10.20 -35.23
N ILE A 480 -14.43 10.98 -34.46
CA ILE A 480 -15.87 11.22 -34.60
C ILE A 480 -16.14 12.72 -34.47
N ARG A 481 -17.09 13.21 -35.27
CA ARG A 481 -17.55 14.60 -35.32
C ARG A 481 -18.52 14.91 -34.16
N LYS A 482 -18.09 14.64 -32.92
CA LYS A 482 -18.85 14.82 -31.68
C LYS A 482 -17.90 15.27 -30.56
N ASN A 483 -18.35 16.17 -29.69
CA ASN A 483 -17.54 16.72 -28.61
C ASN A 483 -17.43 15.77 -27.39
N LEU A 484 -16.86 14.57 -27.60
CA LEU A 484 -16.73 13.54 -26.55
C LEU A 484 -15.71 13.91 -25.47
N TYR A 485 -14.56 14.41 -25.92
CA TYR A 485 -13.39 14.64 -25.09
C TYR A 485 -13.15 16.14 -25.00
N ASN A 486 -13.33 16.71 -23.81
CA ASN A 486 -13.14 18.13 -23.56
C ASN A 486 -11.95 18.34 -22.63
N LEU A 487 -11.00 19.16 -23.05
CA LEU A 487 -9.80 19.50 -22.30
C LEU A 487 -9.85 20.99 -21.97
N VAL A 488 -10.06 21.34 -20.71
CA VAL A 488 -10.09 22.74 -20.25
C VAL A 488 -8.81 23.02 -19.48
N VAL A 489 -7.99 23.94 -19.98
CA VAL A 489 -6.70 24.31 -19.41
C VAL A 489 -6.80 25.68 -18.74
N MET A 490 -6.52 25.74 -17.44
CA MET A 490 -6.47 26.95 -16.63
C MET A 490 -5.01 27.29 -16.33
N ILE A 491 -4.51 28.38 -16.91
CA ILE A 491 -3.09 28.77 -16.86
C ILE A 491 -2.91 30.26 -16.60
N ASP A 492 -1.84 30.61 -15.88
CA ASP A 492 -1.32 31.98 -15.83
C ASP A 492 -0.19 32.07 -16.86
N PRO A 493 -0.37 32.88 -17.92
CA PRO A 493 0.62 32.99 -18.98
C PRO A 493 1.90 33.72 -18.56
N SER A 494 1.96 34.29 -17.35
CA SER A 494 3.19 34.83 -16.77
C SER A 494 4.15 33.75 -16.29
N GLN A 495 3.64 32.55 -15.95
CA GLN A 495 4.43 31.43 -15.44
C GLN A 495 4.98 30.62 -16.62
N ILE A 496 6.08 31.09 -17.22
CA ILE A 496 6.63 30.51 -18.45
C ILE A 496 7.04 29.05 -18.25
N ASP A 497 7.80 28.76 -17.19
CA ASP A 497 8.41 27.44 -16.99
C ASP A 497 7.39 26.30 -16.83
N THR A 498 6.19 26.57 -16.30
CA THR A 498 5.15 25.55 -16.12
C THR A 498 4.13 25.50 -17.25
N SER A 499 3.97 26.60 -18.00
CA SER A 499 2.96 26.70 -19.06
C SER A 499 3.50 26.41 -20.46
N GLU A 500 4.82 26.47 -20.68
CA GLU A 500 5.45 26.25 -21.99
C GLU A 500 5.12 24.86 -22.56
N ASP A 501 5.34 23.80 -21.78
CA ASP A 501 5.14 22.42 -22.23
C ASP A 501 3.67 22.13 -22.55
N ILE A 502 2.76 22.60 -21.69
CA ILE A 502 1.31 22.44 -21.91
C ILE A 502 0.88 23.16 -23.19
N MET A 503 1.32 24.40 -23.40
CA MET A 503 0.93 25.17 -24.60
C MET A 503 1.53 24.60 -25.89
N LYS A 504 2.71 24.00 -25.82
CA LYS A 504 3.31 23.25 -26.93
C LYS A 504 2.49 22.00 -27.26
N ASN A 505 2.04 21.26 -26.24
CA ASN A 505 1.18 20.08 -26.43
C ASN A 505 -0.19 20.46 -27.00
N LEU A 506 -0.80 21.56 -26.53
CA LEU A 506 -2.06 22.07 -27.09
C LEU A 506 -1.93 22.45 -28.57
N GLU A 507 -0.83 23.09 -28.97
CA GLU A 507 -0.55 23.38 -30.38
C GLU A 507 -0.43 22.08 -31.19
N ALA A 508 0.29 21.09 -30.66
CA ALA A 508 0.42 19.78 -31.31
C ALA A 508 -0.94 19.09 -31.47
N TYR A 509 -1.78 19.06 -30.42
CA TYR A 509 -3.10 18.43 -30.46
C TYR A 509 -4.03 19.07 -31.49
N PHE A 510 -4.00 20.40 -31.58
CA PHE A 510 -4.79 21.15 -32.56
C PHE A 510 -4.27 20.91 -33.99
N VAL A 511 -2.95 20.94 -34.21
CA VAL A 511 -2.33 20.76 -35.53
C VAL A 511 -2.48 19.33 -36.05
N HIS A 512 -2.42 18.33 -35.18
CA HIS A 512 -2.58 16.92 -35.53
C HIS A 512 -4.03 16.44 -35.57
N GLU A 513 -5.01 17.34 -35.37
CA GLU A 513 -6.44 17.02 -35.45
C GLU A 513 -6.85 15.87 -34.51
N LEU A 514 -6.32 15.85 -33.29
CA LEU A 514 -6.81 14.89 -32.29
C LEU A 514 -8.31 15.15 -32.02
N PRO A 515 -9.12 14.11 -31.73
CA PRO A 515 -10.56 14.27 -31.50
C PRO A 515 -10.88 14.90 -30.13
N ILE A 516 -10.14 15.92 -29.71
CA ILE A 516 -10.28 16.60 -28.43
C ILE A 516 -10.73 18.04 -28.67
N ARG A 517 -11.71 18.49 -27.88
CA ARG A 517 -12.14 19.88 -27.80
C ARG A 517 -11.29 20.62 -26.76
N ILE A 518 -10.56 21.65 -27.19
CA ILE A 518 -9.61 22.38 -26.35
C ILE A 518 -10.22 23.71 -25.91
N GLY A 519 -10.30 23.93 -24.60
CA GLY A 519 -10.71 25.16 -23.95
C GLY A 519 -9.58 25.76 -23.12
N ILE A 520 -9.41 27.08 -23.16
CA ILE A 520 -8.40 27.79 -22.36
C ILE A 520 -9.08 28.83 -21.45
N VAL A 521 -8.61 28.91 -20.21
CA VAL A 521 -8.96 29.94 -19.24
C VAL A 521 -7.65 30.60 -18.78
N PHE A 522 -7.49 31.89 -19.09
CA PHE A 522 -6.33 32.65 -18.65
C PHE A 522 -6.59 33.29 -17.29
N ILE A 523 -5.70 33.02 -16.35
CA ILE A 523 -5.68 33.65 -15.03
C ILE A 523 -4.78 34.86 -15.14
N THR A 524 -5.37 36.05 -15.02
CA THR A 524 -4.66 37.32 -15.24
C THR A 524 -4.48 38.07 -13.92
N THR A 525 -3.27 37.99 -13.37
CA THR A 525 -2.88 38.66 -12.11
C THR A 525 -1.99 39.88 -12.37
N ASN A 526 -1.08 39.77 -13.33
CA ASN A 526 -0.06 40.77 -13.65
C ASN A 526 -0.36 41.48 -14.98
N GLU A 527 0.15 42.71 -15.15
CA GLU A 527 0.02 43.47 -16.39
C GLU A 527 0.56 42.71 -17.62
N TYR A 528 1.61 41.92 -17.44
CA TYR A 528 2.15 41.02 -18.46
C TYR A 528 1.12 39.97 -18.92
N SER A 529 0.47 39.25 -18.00
CA SER A 529 -0.59 38.29 -18.33
C SER A 529 -1.80 38.94 -19.01
N ILE A 530 -2.16 40.16 -18.60
CA ILE A 530 -3.26 40.93 -19.20
C ILE A 530 -2.92 41.25 -20.66
N ASN A 531 -1.70 41.70 -20.94
CA ASN A 531 -1.24 42.00 -22.29
C ASN A 531 -1.21 40.74 -23.19
N ILE A 532 -0.78 39.59 -22.65
CA ILE A 532 -0.81 38.32 -23.39
C ILE A 532 -2.25 37.93 -23.72
N TYR A 533 -3.15 38.01 -22.75
CA TYR A 533 -4.57 37.72 -22.96
C TYR A 533 -5.19 38.61 -24.04
N ARG A 534 -4.97 39.94 -23.97
CA ARG A 534 -5.48 40.91 -24.94
C ARG A 534 -4.99 40.58 -26.36
N ALA A 535 -3.69 40.32 -26.51
CA ALA A 535 -3.08 39.92 -27.76
C ALA A 535 -3.67 38.60 -28.31
N PHE A 536 -3.80 37.59 -27.45
CA PHE A 536 -4.34 36.28 -27.81
C PHE A 536 -5.80 36.37 -28.26
N ARG A 537 -6.64 37.07 -27.49
CA ARG A 537 -8.06 37.24 -27.79
C ARG A 537 -8.28 38.03 -29.08
N TYR A 538 -7.45 39.04 -29.33
CA TYR A 538 -7.49 39.79 -30.58
C TYR A 538 -7.19 38.89 -31.79
N LEU A 539 -6.16 38.03 -31.71
CA LEU A 539 -5.82 37.09 -32.78
C LEU A 539 -6.96 36.11 -33.08
N LEU A 540 -7.67 35.64 -32.06
CA LEU A 540 -8.82 34.77 -32.25
C LEU A 540 -9.98 35.47 -32.94
N LYS A 541 -10.35 36.69 -32.51
CA LYS A 541 -11.55 37.38 -33.00
C LYS A 541 -11.39 37.97 -34.40
N TYR A 542 -10.24 38.58 -34.71
CA TYR A 542 -10.05 39.32 -35.96
C TYR A 542 -9.35 38.50 -37.05
N ASN A 543 -8.40 37.64 -36.68
CA ASN A 543 -7.65 36.83 -37.65
C ASN A 543 -8.27 35.44 -37.86
N GLY A 544 -9.20 35.01 -36.99
CA GLY A 544 -10.01 33.80 -37.16
C GLY A 544 -9.25 32.48 -37.21
N ASN A 545 -7.97 32.44 -36.78
CA ASN A 545 -7.15 31.23 -36.84
C ASN A 545 -6.51 30.91 -35.47
N PRO A 546 -7.04 29.91 -34.73
CA PRO A 546 -6.53 29.48 -33.43
C PRO A 546 -5.06 29.06 -33.46
N LYS A 547 -4.60 28.48 -34.57
CA LYS A 547 -3.19 28.08 -34.75
C LYS A 547 -2.24 29.24 -34.54
N ARG A 548 -2.53 30.41 -35.13
CA ARG A 548 -1.67 31.60 -34.98
C ARG A 548 -1.62 32.12 -33.55
N ALA A 549 -2.73 32.01 -32.82
CA ALA A 549 -2.80 32.43 -31.43
C ALA A 549 -1.96 31.51 -30.52
N LEU A 550 -1.98 30.19 -30.77
CA LEU A 550 -1.13 29.22 -30.07
C LEU A 550 0.36 29.40 -30.43
N THR A 551 0.69 29.54 -31.72
CA THR A 551 2.07 29.81 -32.17
C THR A 551 2.61 31.10 -31.54
N PHE A 552 1.78 32.13 -31.36
CA PHE A 552 2.18 33.37 -30.69
C PHE A 552 2.65 33.15 -29.25
N ILE A 553 1.91 32.36 -28.46
CA ILE A 553 2.30 32.06 -27.08
C ILE A 553 3.59 31.21 -27.06
N ASN A 554 3.70 30.22 -27.95
CA ASN A 554 4.89 29.39 -28.02
C ASN A 554 6.15 30.16 -28.48
N GLU A 555 6.02 31.12 -29.39
CA GLU A 555 7.13 32.02 -29.74
C GLU A 555 7.51 32.98 -28.59
N LEU A 556 6.52 33.43 -27.82
CA LEU A 556 6.73 34.27 -26.65
C LEU A 556 7.48 33.52 -25.54
N TYR A 557 7.13 32.26 -25.28
CA TYR A 557 7.84 31.42 -24.31
C TYR A 557 9.25 31.03 -24.77
N LYS A 558 9.43 30.63 -26.04
CA LYS A 558 10.76 30.32 -26.60
C LYS A 558 11.74 31.49 -26.53
N SER A 559 11.25 32.70 -26.74
CA SER A 559 12.08 33.91 -26.73
C SER A 559 12.34 34.44 -25.32
N LYS A 560 11.64 33.92 -24.29
CA LYS A 560 11.64 34.42 -22.89
C LYS A 560 11.51 35.94 -22.79
N ASN A 561 10.85 36.55 -23.78
CA ASN A 561 10.89 37.99 -23.96
C ASN A 561 9.73 38.64 -23.20
N THR A 562 10.04 39.66 -22.40
CA THR A 562 9.04 40.39 -21.59
C THR A 562 8.23 41.39 -22.42
N ASP A 563 8.63 41.67 -23.66
CA ASP A 563 7.99 42.68 -24.50
C ASP A 563 6.96 42.09 -25.49
N VAL A 564 5.77 41.80 -24.97
CA VAL A 564 4.62 41.16 -25.67
C VAL A 564 4.27 41.87 -26.99
N LYS A 565 4.40 43.21 -27.02
CA LYS A 565 3.99 44.08 -28.13
C LYS A 565 4.83 43.84 -29.39
N GLN A 566 6.12 43.56 -29.24
CA GLN A 566 7.02 43.32 -30.36
C GLN A 566 6.70 42.02 -31.08
N ILE A 567 6.50 40.94 -30.33
CA ILE A 567 6.18 39.61 -30.88
C ILE A 567 4.81 39.63 -31.53
N PHE A 568 3.83 40.27 -30.89
CA PHE A 568 2.50 40.43 -31.45
C PHE A 568 2.54 41.13 -32.82
N SER A 569 3.30 42.22 -32.96
CA SER A 569 3.40 42.95 -34.24
C SER A 569 3.98 42.09 -35.38
N LYS A 570 4.96 41.22 -35.07
CA LYS A 570 5.59 40.30 -36.03
C LYS A 570 4.60 39.26 -36.55
N ILE A 571 3.83 38.65 -35.64
CA ILE A 571 2.93 37.53 -35.97
C ILE A 571 1.60 38.02 -36.54
N ALA A 572 1.04 39.10 -35.99
CA ALA A 572 -0.21 39.68 -36.45
C ALA A 572 -0.07 40.40 -37.80
N LYS A 573 1.17 40.70 -38.25
CA LYS A 573 1.47 41.57 -39.40
C LYS A 573 0.65 42.88 -39.33
N TYR A 574 0.48 43.41 -38.12
CA TYR A 574 -0.43 44.52 -37.83
C TYR A 574 0.27 45.85 -38.07
N SER A 575 -0.33 46.72 -38.88
CA SER A 575 0.21 48.03 -39.27
C SER A 575 -0.52 49.22 -38.63
N GLY A 576 -1.40 48.98 -37.64
CA GLY A 576 -2.12 50.02 -36.89
C GLY A 576 -1.48 50.41 -35.55
N SER A 577 -2.08 51.36 -34.82
CA SER A 577 -1.61 51.78 -33.49
C SER A 577 -1.84 50.71 -32.44
N LEU A 578 -0.78 50.25 -31.78
CA LEU A 578 -0.84 49.23 -30.73
C LEU A 578 -1.62 49.68 -29.47
N SER A 579 -1.80 50.99 -29.26
CA SER A 579 -2.53 51.54 -28.11
C SER A 579 -3.99 51.05 -28.05
N SER A 580 -4.69 50.93 -29.18
CA SER A 580 -6.09 50.50 -29.17
C SER A 580 -6.31 49.07 -28.63
N ILE A 581 -5.29 48.22 -28.57
CA ILE A 581 -5.38 46.82 -28.11
C ILE A 581 -4.87 46.65 -26.67
N PHE A 582 -3.95 47.54 -26.23
CA PHE A 582 -3.31 47.45 -24.92
C PHE A 582 -3.76 48.53 -23.93
N ASP A 583 -4.70 49.41 -24.29
CA ASP A 583 -5.31 50.39 -23.38
C ASP A 583 -6.49 49.79 -22.58
N ASP A 584 -6.79 50.35 -21.41
CA ASP A 584 -7.77 49.81 -20.44
C ASP A 584 -9.24 49.94 -20.85
N THR A 585 -9.55 50.71 -21.89
CA THR A 585 -10.92 50.89 -22.41
C THR A 585 -11.35 49.77 -23.37
N ASN A 586 -10.62 48.65 -23.41
CA ASN A 586 -10.85 47.58 -24.37
C ASN A 586 -12.11 46.76 -24.08
N SER A 587 -12.77 46.29 -25.14
CA SER A 587 -14.01 45.50 -25.05
C SER A 587 -13.85 44.13 -24.38
N PHE A 588 -12.62 43.67 -24.17
CA PHE A 588 -12.31 42.33 -23.66
C PHE A 588 -12.10 42.27 -22.14
N GLU A 589 -12.13 43.42 -21.44
CA GLU A 589 -11.91 43.44 -19.99
C GLU A 589 -13.00 42.70 -19.20
N ASN A 590 -14.25 42.78 -19.64
CA ASN A 590 -15.35 42.04 -18.99
C ASN A 590 -15.13 40.53 -19.10
N GLU A 591 -14.76 40.02 -20.28
CA GLU A 591 -14.48 38.59 -20.50
C GLU A 591 -13.31 38.11 -19.62
N ARG A 592 -12.28 38.95 -19.45
CA ARG A 592 -11.12 38.67 -18.59
C ARG A 592 -11.50 38.58 -17.12
N ILE A 593 -12.28 39.54 -16.62
CA ILE A 593 -12.76 39.54 -15.24
C ILE A 593 -13.62 38.30 -14.99
N GLU A 594 -14.51 37.97 -15.93
CA GLU A 594 -15.33 36.76 -15.85
C GLU A 594 -14.49 35.48 -15.77
N MET A 595 -13.39 35.35 -16.53
CA MET A 595 -12.46 34.21 -16.43
C MET A 595 -11.82 34.08 -15.04
N ASN A 596 -11.35 35.19 -14.46
CA ASN A 596 -10.81 35.18 -13.10
C ASN A 596 -11.89 34.80 -12.08
N THR A 597 -13.13 35.32 -12.22
CA THR A 597 -14.23 34.94 -11.31
C THR A 597 -14.61 33.47 -11.45
N TYR A 598 -14.59 32.92 -12.68
CA TYR A 598 -14.85 31.50 -12.92
C TYR A 598 -13.78 30.63 -12.26
N PHE A 599 -12.51 31.03 -12.35
CA PHE A 599 -11.40 30.36 -11.65
C PHE A 599 -11.62 30.36 -10.12
N GLU A 600 -11.99 31.49 -9.53
CA GLU A 600 -12.31 31.57 -8.10
C GLU A 600 -13.54 30.74 -7.71
N GLN A 601 -14.57 30.70 -8.56
CA GLN A 601 -15.78 29.91 -8.35
C GLN A 601 -15.53 28.42 -8.41
N SER A 602 -14.66 27.98 -9.34
CA SER A 602 -14.26 26.57 -9.51
C SER A 602 -13.62 25.99 -8.24
N GLY A 603 -12.98 26.83 -7.42
CA GLY A 603 -12.32 26.44 -6.18
C GLY A 603 -10.95 25.78 -6.34
N LEU A 604 -10.40 25.85 -7.56
CA LEU A 604 -9.05 25.41 -7.91
C LEU A 604 -8.01 26.49 -7.55
N THR A 605 -7.87 26.83 -6.27
CA THR A 605 -7.15 28.04 -5.84
C THR A 605 -5.64 27.90 -5.63
N ARG A 606 -5.06 26.69 -5.75
CA ARG A 606 -3.63 26.44 -5.42
C ARG A 606 -2.95 25.58 -6.48
N GLY A 607 -1.84 26.09 -7.01
CA GLY A 607 -0.97 25.37 -7.95
C GLY A 607 -1.45 25.48 -9.40
N ILE A 608 -1.13 26.59 -10.06
CA ILE A 608 -1.34 26.75 -11.50
C ILE A 608 -0.14 26.11 -12.20
N PRO A 609 -0.31 25.28 -13.24
CA PRO A 609 -1.50 25.10 -14.08
C PRO A 609 -2.47 23.99 -13.63
N HIS A 610 -3.75 24.15 -13.95
CA HIS A 610 -4.77 23.10 -13.79
C HIS A 610 -5.33 22.69 -15.15
N VAL A 611 -5.44 21.38 -15.37
CA VAL A 611 -6.01 20.82 -16.60
C VAL A 611 -7.17 19.92 -16.21
N LEU A 612 -8.33 20.15 -16.83
CA LEU A 612 -9.55 19.37 -16.63
C LEU A 612 -9.80 18.52 -17.87
N PHE A 613 -9.88 17.21 -17.71
CA PHE A 613 -10.34 16.29 -18.73
C PHE A 613 -11.79 15.90 -18.43
N ASN A 614 -12.74 16.40 -19.24
CA ASN A 614 -14.18 16.24 -19.03
C ASN A 614 -14.63 16.57 -17.59
N GLY A 615 -14.00 17.59 -16.99
CA GLY A 615 -14.27 18.04 -15.62
C GLY A 615 -13.42 17.38 -14.54
N ILE A 616 -12.68 16.32 -14.83
CA ILE A 616 -11.78 15.69 -13.85
C ILE A 616 -10.43 16.42 -13.87
N PRO A 617 -9.97 17.01 -12.75
CA PRO A 617 -8.65 17.64 -12.70
C PRO A 617 -7.52 16.63 -12.76
N LEU A 618 -6.44 16.97 -13.47
CA LEU A 618 -5.18 16.24 -13.46
C LEU A 618 -4.37 16.56 -12.21
N THR A 619 -3.65 15.57 -11.70
CA THR A 619 -2.69 15.75 -10.60
C THR A 619 -1.37 16.35 -11.10
N SER A 620 -0.56 16.89 -10.20
CA SER A 620 0.74 17.47 -10.58
C SER A 620 1.68 16.46 -11.25
N ASP A 621 1.60 15.18 -10.89
CA ASP A 621 2.42 14.11 -11.47
C ASP A 621 1.97 13.74 -12.89
N GLU A 622 0.67 13.86 -13.17
CA GLU A 622 0.08 13.66 -14.49
C GLU A 622 0.36 14.85 -15.44
N LEU A 623 0.72 16.02 -14.89
CA LEU A 623 1.08 17.21 -15.66
C LEU A 623 2.54 17.22 -16.13
N LEU A 624 3.35 16.24 -15.74
CA LEU A 624 4.75 16.14 -16.16
C LEU A 624 4.84 15.90 -17.69
N PRO A 625 5.81 16.51 -18.40
CA PRO A 625 5.91 16.39 -19.86
C PRO A 625 6.04 14.96 -20.38
N THR A 626 6.64 14.06 -19.60
CA THR A 626 6.82 12.67 -19.96
C THR A 626 5.56 11.83 -19.85
N SER A 627 4.62 12.21 -18.98
CA SER A 627 3.41 11.42 -18.67
C SER A 627 2.13 12.02 -19.26
N PHE A 628 2.10 13.33 -19.53
CA PHE A 628 0.89 14.05 -19.92
C PHE A 628 0.17 13.44 -21.13
N ASP A 629 0.90 13.15 -22.21
CA ASP A 629 0.32 12.56 -23.43
C ASP A 629 -0.24 11.15 -23.19
N ASP A 630 0.48 10.33 -22.43
CA ASP A 630 0.08 8.96 -22.08
C ASP A 630 -1.18 8.97 -21.19
N VAL A 631 -1.28 9.90 -20.24
CA VAL A 631 -2.43 10.05 -19.35
C VAL A 631 -3.68 10.45 -20.13
N ILE A 632 -3.57 11.46 -21.00
CA ILE A 632 -4.70 11.92 -21.82
C ILE A 632 -5.18 10.82 -22.77
N THR A 633 -4.26 10.16 -23.48
CA THR A 633 -4.60 9.08 -24.41
C THR A 633 -5.24 7.89 -23.71
N THR A 634 -4.71 7.49 -22.54
CA THR A 634 -5.29 6.42 -21.71
C THR A 634 -6.70 6.77 -21.23
N ARG A 635 -6.92 8.02 -20.76
CA ARG A 635 -8.25 8.48 -20.34
C ARG A 635 -9.25 8.51 -21.50
N MET A 636 -8.81 8.93 -22.70
CA MET A 636 -9.65 8.91 -23.90
C MET A 636 -10.04 7.49 -24.30
N LEU A 637 -9.10 6.53 -24.27
CA LEU A 637 -9.37 5.12 -24.59
C LEU A 637 -10.35 4.50 -23.60
N LYS A 638 -10.16 4.73 -22.30
CA LYS A 638 -11.09 4.26 -21.25
C LYS A 638 -12.50 4.80 -21.47
N MET A 639 -12.61 6.11 -21.71
CA MET A 639 -13.90 6.73 -21.96
C MET A 639 -14.52 6.27 -23.29
N GLN A 640 -13.71 6.02 -24.33
CA GLN A 640 -14.20 5.46 -25.59
C GLN A 640 -14.87 4.11 -25.34
N PHE A 641 -14.25 3.25 -24.54
CA PHE A 641 -14.79 1.94 -24.20
C PHE A 641 -16.10 2.05 -23.40
N ASP A 642 -16.16 2.95 -22.41
CA ASP A 642 -17.39 3.21 -21.64
C ASP A 642 -18.54 3.68 -22.55
N ILE A 643 -18.26 4.59 -23.50
CA ILE A 643 -19.24 5.06 -24.47
C ILE A 643 -19.65 3.92 -25.42
N GLN A 644 -18.70 3.14 -25.92
CA GLN A 644 -18.98 1.99 -26.80
C GLN A 644 -19.93 0.99 -26.12
N GLN A 645 -19.71 0.68 -24.84
CA GLN A 645 -20.63 -0.17 -24.07
C GLN A 645 -22.03 0.43 -23.99
N GLN A 646 -22.14 1.73 -23.68
CA GLN A 646 -23.44 2.40 -23.59
C GLN A 646 -24.18 2.45 -24.93
N VAL A 647 -23.47 2.67 -26.03
CA VAL A 647 -24.03 2.62 -27.39
C VAL A 647 -24.46 1.20 -27.76
N TYR A 648 -23.65 0.19 -27.41
CA TYR A 648 -23.99 -1.22 -27.64
C TYR A 648 -25.26 -1.65 -26.89
N HIS A 649 -25.44 -1.19 -25.65
CA HIS A 649 -26.64 -1.41 -24.86
C HIS A 649 -27.83 -0.50 -25.25
N GLY A 650 -27.66 0.41 -26.23
CA GLY A 650 -28.70 1.33 -26.69
C GLY A 650 -29.08 2.43 -25.69
N GLN A 651 -28.22 2.70 -24.71
CA GLN A 651 -28.42 3.75 -23.70
C GLN A 651 -28.10 5.15 -24.24
N LEU A 652 -27.16 5.25 -25.20
CA LEU A 652 -26.79 6.49 -25.89
C LEU A 652 -27.35 6.54 -27.31
N LYS A 653 -28.04 7.62 -27.65
CA LYS A 653 -28.52 7.92 -29.01
C LYS A 653 -27.78 9.11 -29.60
N ASP A 654 -27.79 9.23 -30.92
CA ASP A 654 -27.11 10.32 -31.66
C ASP A 654 -27.64 11.73 -31.33
N SER A 655 -28.86 11.83 -30.81
CA SER A 655 -29.48 13.08 -30.34
C SER A 655 -28.90 13.58 -29.03
N ASP A 656 -28.26 12.71 -28.26
CA ASP A 656 -27.92 12.98 -26.88
C ASP A 656 -26.53 13.66 -26.80
N ASP A 657 -26.43 14.70 -25.99
CA ASP A 657 -25.16 15.36 -25.68
C ASP A 657 -24.50 14.66 -24.49
N ILE A 658 -23.31 14.12 -24.73
CA ILE A 658 -22.52 13.44 -23.70
C ILE A 658 -22.15 14.40 -22.56
N ILE A 659 -21.95 15.68 -22.83
CA ILE A 659 -21.63 16.65 -21.78
C ILE A 659 -22.79 16.75 -20.79
N GLU A 660 -24.04 16.71 -21.26
CA GLU A 660 -25.21 16.72 -20.37
C GLU A 660 -25.27 15.43 -19.55
N ILE A 661 -25.05 14.28 -20.17
CA ILE A 661 -25.07 12.97 -19.51
C ILE A 661 -23.94 12.83 -18.48
N LEU A 662 -22.75 13.36 -18.77
CA LEU A 662 -21.66 13.38 -17.79
C LEU A 662 -22.03 14.24 -16.59
N ASN A 663 -22.75 15.34 -16.80
CA ASN A 663 -23.17 16.24 -15.73
C ASN A 663 -24.37 15.74 -14.91
N THR A 664 -25.16 14.78 -15.41
CA THR A 664 -26.22 14.14 -14.62
C THR A 664 -25.68 13.10 -13.64
N LYS A 665 -24.40 12.72 -13.76
CA LYS A 665 -23.77 11.79 -12.82
C LYS A 665 -23.73 12.37 -11.40
N PRO A 666 -23.92 11.54 -10.36
CA PRO A 666 -24.01 12.00 -8.97
C PRO A 666 -22.70 12.58 -8.41
N ASN A 667 -21.56 12.32 -9.06
CA ASN A 667 -20.23 12.77 -8.67
C ASN A 667 -19.84 14.16 -9.23
N VAL A 668 -20.78 14.85 -9.90
CA VAL A 668 -20.53 16.16 -10.51
C VAL A 668 -20.78 17.28 -9.50
N VAL A 669 -19.78 18.14 -9.32
CA VAL A 669 -19.79 19.25 -8.38
C VAL A 669 -19.59 20.57 -9.09
N LYS A 670 -20.29 21.62 -8.64
CA LYS A 670 -20.16 22.98 -9.21
C LYS A 670 -18.90 23.71 -8.75
N ARG A 671 -18.43 23.40 -7.54
CA ARG A 671 -17.26 24.02 -6.91
C ARG A 671 -16.47 22.95 -6.17
N LEU A 672 -15.17 22.92 -6.40
CA LEU A 672 -14.25 22.05 -5.68
C LEU A 672 -13.76 22.71 -4.41
N ASN A 673 -13.93 22.03 -3.28
CA ASN A 673 -13.31 22.43 -2.03
C ASN A 673 -12.05 21.59 -1.80
N GLN A 674 -10.88 22.22 -1.85
CA GLN A 674 -9.60 21.54 -1.64
C GLN A 674 -9.48 20.89 -0.26
N ARG A 675 -10.21 21.35 0.77
CA ARG A 675 -10.21 20.69 2.09
C ARG A 675 -10.94 19.35 2.10
N ILE A 676 -11.88 19.15 1.16
CA ILE A 676 -12.67 17.92 1.03
C ILE A 676 -12.02 17.00 -0.01
N PHE A 677 -11.64 17.56 -1.16
CA PHE A 677 -11.19 16.82 -2.34
C PHE A 677 -9.69 16.94 -2.65
N GLY A 678 -9.01 17.94 -2.10
CA GLY A 678 -7.59 18.25 -2.37
C GLY A 678 -6.64 17.51 -1.44
N GLN A 679 -6.76 16.19 -1.42
CA GLN A 679 -5.82 15.32 -0.70
C GLN A 679 -4.43 15.51 -1.31
N THR A 680 -3.52 16.05 -0.53
CA THR A 680 -2.12 16.24 -0.90
C THR A 680 -1.26 15.70 0.23
N PRO A 681 0.03 15.36 -0.01
CA PRO A 681 0.96 15.00 1.06
C PRO A 681 1.00 16.05 2.19
N THR A 682 0.73 17.31 1.86
CA THR A 682 0.67 18.44 2.80
C THR A 682 -0.65 18.61 3.56
N MET A 683 -1.75 18.01 3.08
CA MET A 683 -3.06 18.03 3.73
C MET A 683 -3.71 16.63 3.59
N PRO A 684 -3.23 15.64 4.35
CA PRO A 684 -3.82 14.30 4.35
C PRO A 684 -5.20 14.32 5.03
N THR A 685 -6.08 13.41 4.62
CA THR A 685 -7.29 13.10 5.39
C THR A 685 -6.90 12.46 6.71
N ILE A 686 -7.23 13.13 7.81
CA ILE A 686 -6.97 12.63 9.15
C ILE A 686 -8.21 11.84 9.58
N TYR A 687 -8.03 10.55 9.83
CA TYR A 687 -9.07 9.69 10.38
C TYR A 687 -8.91 9.61 11.90
N ILE A 688 -9.98 9.93 12.63
CA ILE A 688 -10.03 9.79 14.09
C ILE A 688 -10.86 8.54 14.40
N ASP A 689 -10.26 7.63 15.16
CA ASP A 689 -10.92 6.41 15.60
C ASP A 689 -11.90 6.71 16.75
N LEU A 690 -13.17 6.40 16.51
CA LEU A 690 -14.29 6.65 17.41
C LEU A 690 -14.89 5.34 17.97
N SER A 691 -14.20 4.20 17.80
CA SER A 691 -14.72 2.88 18.18
C SER A 691 -14.79 2.63 19.70
N MET A 692 -14.10 3.43 20.52
CA MET A 692 -14.09 3.28 21.98
C MET A 692 -15.32 3.94 22.61
N ILE A 693 -16.11 3.16 23.36
CA ILE A 693 -17.41 3.58 23.93
C ILE A 693 -17.32 3.88 25.44
N ASN A 694 -16.19 3.60 26.09
CA ASN A 694 -16.06 3.62 27.56
C ASN A 694 -15.73 5.01 28.17
N GLY A 695 -15.88 6.09 27.43
CA GLY A 695 -15.56 7.44 27.89
C GLY A 695 -16.48 7.91 29.02
N GLN A 696 -15.90 8.31 30.16
CA GLN A 696 -16.68 8.91 31.25
C GLN A 696 -16.79 10.43 31.06
N THR A 697 -18.01 10.96 31.05
CA THR A 697 -18.27 12.40 30.84
C THR A 697 -17.66 13.30 31.90
N LYS A 698 -17.39 12.77 33.10
CA LYS A 698 -16.74 13.48 34.21
C LYS A 698 -15.29 13.85 33.91
N ASP A 699 -14.62 13.10 33.04
CA ASP A 699 -13.21 13.31 32.72
C ASP A 699 -12.98 14.51 31.81
N LEU A 700 -14.01 14.98 31.07
CA LEU A 700 -13.92 16.21 30.28
C LEU A 700 -13.78 17.47 31.15
N LEU A 701 -14.43 17.47 32.33
CA LEU A 701 -14.43 18.62 33.24
C LEU A 701 -13.10 18.76 33.99
N ASP A 702 -12.33 17.68 34.11
CA ASP A 702 -11.00 17.67 34.69
C ASP A 702 -9.94 17.81 33.59
N SER A 703 -9.62 19.06 33.23
CA SER A 703 -8.64 19.37 32.18
C SER A 703 -7.31 18.62 32.31
N LYS A 704 -6.86 18.34 33.54
CA LYS A 704 -5.60 17.61 33.78
C LYS A 704 -5.75 16.14 33.46
N LYS A 705 -6.86 15.51 33.83
CA LYS A 705 -7.13 14.10 33.48
C LYS A 705 -7.38 13.95 31.99
N PHE A 706 -8.18 14.82 31.39
CA PHE A 706 -8.45 14.77 29.95
C PHE A 706 -7.17 14.83 29.11
N GLN A 707 -6.21 15.67 29.50
CA GLN A 707 -4.93 15.80 28.82
C GLN A 707 -4.03 14.56 28.96
N THR A 708 -4.14 13.81 30.06
CA THR A 708 -3.39 12.55 30.25
C THR A 708 -3.93 11.37 29.45
N LEU A 709 -5.19 11.44 29.01
CA LEU A 709 -5.83 10.38 28.24
C LEU A 709 -5.23 10.26 26.83
N SER A 710 -5.25 9.05 26.28
CA SER A 710 -4.92 8.80 24.87
C SER A 710 -5.86 9.54 23.93
N VAL A 711 -5.46 9.78 22.67
CA VAL A 711 -6.31 10.42 21.66
C VAL A 711 -7.64 9.66 21.46
N ARG A 712 -7.62 8.32 21.57
CA ARG A 712 -8.81 7.47 21.46
C ARG A 712 -9.75 7.65 22.66
N GLU A 713 -9.19 7.68 23.86
CA GLU A 713 -9.95 7.94 25.09
C GLU A 713 -10.51 9.36 25.11
N GLN A 714 -9.73 10.36 24.70
CA GLN A 714 -10.19 11.75 24.55
C GLN A 714 -11.38 11.82 23.59
N ALA A 715 -11.29 11.16 22.43
CA ALA A 715 -12.38 11.12 21.46
C ALA A 715 -13.63 10.41 22.03
N SER A 716 -13.45 9.35 22.81
CA SER A 716 -14.55 8.66 23.50
C SER A 716 -15.24 9.54 24.55
N VAL A 717 -14.46 10.32 25.31
CA VAL A 717 -14.96 11.24 26.35
C VAL A 717 -15.73 12.39 25.70
N ILE A 718 -15.19 12.96 24.63
CA ILE A 718 -15.87 13.96 23.81
C ILE A 718 -17.20 13.39 23.30
N MET A 719 -17.19 12.21 22.68
CA MET A 719 -18.41 11.58 22.15
C MET A 719 -19.48 11.40 23.23
N ALA A 720 -19.10 10.92 24.42
CA ALA A 720 -20.01 10.67 25.53
C ALA A 720 -20.61 11.97 26.08
N SER A 721 -19.84 13.06 26.07
CA SER A 721 -20.26 14.38 26.55
C SER A 721 -21.05 15.19 25.52
N MET A 722 -21.05 14.75 24.26
CA MET A 722 -21.53 15.54 23.13
C MET A 722 -23.05 15.68 23.10
N ILE A 723 -23.52 16.92 22.93
CA ILE A 723 -24.94 17.19 22.71
C ILE A 723 -25.20 17.28 21.20
N TYR A 724 -26.15 16.48 20.72
CA TYR A 724 -26.50 16.41 19.31
C TYR A 724 -27.80 17.15 19.00
N LEU A 725 -27.75 18.00 17.99
CA LEU A 725 -28.90 18.60 17.34
C LEU A 725 -29.32 17.71 16.16
N GLY A 726 -30.62 17.43 16.02
CA GLY A 726 -31.14 16.60 14.93
C GLY A 726 -32.64 16.83 14.75
N LYS A 727 -33.14 16.63 13.53
CA LYS A 727 -34.57 16.70 13.25
C LYS A 727 -35.20 15.33 13.50
N LYS A 728 -36.22 15.25 14.34
CA LYS A 728 -36.98 13.99 14.52
C LYS A 728 -37.61 13.58 13.19
N ASP A 729 -37.46 12.31 12.81
CA ASP A 729 -38.10 11.74 11.62
C ASP A 729 -39.64 11.77 11.76
N GLU A 730 -40.36 11.65 10.63
CA GLU A 730 -41.83 11.64 10.56
C GLU A 730 -42.47 10.52 11.43
N LEU A 731 -41.71 9.46 11.72
CA LEU A 731 -42.10 8.33 12.58
C LEU A 731 -41.66 8.48 14.05
N GLY A 732 -41.03 9.60 14.43
CA GLY A 732 -40.55 9.86 15.79
C GLY A 732 -39.34 9.04 16.23
N GLN A 733 -38.75 8.22 15.35
CA GLN A 733 -37.54 7.43 15.62
C GLN A 733 -36.30 8.22 15.14
N PRO A 734 -35.30 8.49 16.01
CA PRO A 734 -34.13 9.27 15.64
C PRO A 734 -33.03 8.38 15.04
N LEU A 735 -33.14 7.99 13.77
CA LEU A 735 -32.08 7.22 13.10
C LEU A 735 -31.26 8.14 12.19
N TYR A 736 -30.12 8.61 12.70
CA TYR A 736 -29.22 9.52 12.01
C TYR A 736 -27.98 8.76 11.50
N PRO A 737 -27.93 8.34 10.21
CA PRO A 737 -26.77 7.67 9.65
C PRO A 737 -25.52 8.56 9.60
N ILE A 738 -25.67 9.89 9.56
CA ILE A 738 -24.55 10.83 9.45
C ILE A 738 -24.45 11.67 10.72
N THR A 739 -23.25 11.71 11.32
CA THR A 739 -22.92 12.58 12.45
C THR A 739 -21.88 13.61 12.00
N LEU A 740 -22.24 14.88 12.09
CA LEU A 740 -21.35 16.01 11.79
C LEU A 740 -20.85 16.61 13.09
N TRP A 741 -19.54 16.67 13.30
CA TRP A 741 -18.93 17.43 14.39
C TRP A 741 -18.29 18.69 13.82
N ILE A 742 -18.62 19.84 14.39
CA ILE A 742 -18.09 21.13 13.98
C ILE A 742 -17.35 21.74 15.16
N ALA A 743 -16.04 21.86 15.04
CA ALA A 743 -15.23 22.63 15.97
C ALA A 743 -15.06 24.05 15.45
N CYS A 744 -15.60 25.05 16.16
CA CYS A 744 -15.47 26.44 15.73
C CYS A 744 -15.51 27.44 16.90
N ASN A 745 -14.76 28.53 16.77
CA ASN A 745 -14.81 29.61 17.75
C ASN A 745 -16.01 30.52 17.48
N LEU A 746 -17.04 30.44 18.33
CA LEU A 746 -18.25 31.26 18.23
C LEU A 746 -18.04 32.75 18.54
N ASP A 747 -16.91 33.12 19.14
CA ASP A 747 -16.58 34.53 19.37
C ASP A 747 -16.20 35.24 18.06
N GLN A 748 -15.70 34.48 17.08
CA GLN A 748 -15.34 34.98 15.76
C GLN A 748 -16.52 34.95 14.79
N TYR A 749 -16.57 35.93 13.88
CA TYR A 749 -17.61 36.01 12.85
C TYR A 749 -17.62 34.76 11.95
N ASP A 750 -16.44 34.31 11.51
CA ASP A 750 -16.30 33.16 10.63
C ASP A 750 -16.80 31.86 11.28
N GLY A 751 -16.55 31.67 12.57
CA GLY A 751 -17.05 30.51 13.33
C GLY A 751 -18.57 30.53 13.45
N ARG A 752 -19.16 31.70 13.72
CA ARG A 752 -20.63 31.86 13.72
C ARG A 752 -21.23 31.58 12.35
N GLN A 753 -20.58 32.03 11.28
CA GLN A 753 -21.05 31.78 9.92
C GLN A 753 -20.98 30.30 9.54
N LEU A 754 -19.91 29.60 9.93
CA LEU A 754 -19.76 28.15 9.74
C LEU A 754 -20.88 27.39 10.47
N PHE A 755 -21.14 27.72 11.72
CA PHE A 755 -22.20 27.08 12.50
C PHE A 755 -23.59 27.37 11.93
N LEU A 756 -23.85 28.59 11.46
CA LEU A 756 -25.09 28.94 10.79
C LEU A 756 -25.29 28.11 9.51
N ASN A 757 -24.24 27.96 8.69
CA ASN A 757 -24.29 27.12 7.48
C ASN A 757 -24.61 25.66 7.83
N ALA A 758 -24.04 25.14 8.92
CA ALA A 758 -24.34 23.78 9.39
C ALA A 758 -25.79 23.60 9.85
N LEU A 759 -26.36 24.60 10.53
CA LEU A 759 -27.78 24.60 10.89
C LEU A 759 -28.67 24.66 9.65
N THR A 760 -28.31 25.45 8.63
CA THR A 760 -29.05 25.45 7.35
C THR A 760 -28.99 24.10 6.65
N TYR A 761 -27.83 23.42 6.69
CA TYR A 761 -27.69 22.06 6.18
C TYR A 761 -28.62 21.08 6.90
N LEU A 762 -28.65 21.11 8.23
CA LEU A 762 -29.52 20.25 9.04
C LEU A 762 -31.01 20.51 8.82
N LYS A 763 -31.43 21.74 8.46
CA LYS A 763 -32.82 22.01 8.07
C LYS A 763 -33.21 21.31 6.77
N SER A 764 -32.29 21.22 5.83
CA SER A 764 -32.51 20.59 4.52
C SER A 764 -32.36 19.06 4.54
N HIS A 765 -31.57 18.50 5.47
CA HIS A 765 -31.28 17.07 5.54
C HIS A 765 -31.76 16.46 6.87
N THR A 766 -32.70 15.51 6.81
CA THR A 766 -33.26 14.87 8.00
C THR A 766 -32.37 13.77 8.58
N HIS A 767 -31.49 13.19 7.77
CA HIS A 767 -30.65 12.04 8.13
C HIS A 767 -29.31 12.39 8.81
N ALA A 768 -29.10 13.65 9.17
CA ALA A 768 -27.88 14.12 9.81
C ALA A 768 -28.16 14.65 11.22
N ARG A 769 -27.23 14.36 12.15
CA ARG A 769 -27.14 15.02 13.45
C ARG A 769 -25.87 15.85 13.55
N LEU A 770 -25.94 16.97 14.26
CA LEU A 770 -24.87 17.95 14.41
C LEU A 770 -24.43 18.05 15.87
N GLY A 771 -23.14 17.89 16.12
CA GLY A 771 -22.48 18.26 17.37
C GLY A 771 -21.60 19.50 17.18
N LEU A 772 -21.61 20.40 18.15
CA LEU A 772 -20.76 21.59 18.22
C LEU A 772 -19.66 21.45 19.29
N LEU A 773 -18.40 21.66 18.89
CA LEU A 773 -17.20 21.70 19.74
C LEU A 773 -16.66 23.13 19.87
#